data_AF-A0A2E6WFH1-F1
#
_entry.id   AF-A0A2E6WFH1-F1
#
_cell.length_a   1.000
_cell.length_b   1.000
_cell.length_c   1.000
_cell.angle_alpha   90.00
_cell.angle_beta   90.00
_cell.angle_gamma   90.00
#
_symmetry.space_group_name_H-M   'P 1'
#
loop_
_entity.id
_entity.type
_entity.pdbx_description
1 polymer ?
#
loop_
_entity_poly.entity_id
_entity_poly.type
_entity_poly.pdbx_seq_one_letter_code
_entity_poly.pdbx_strand_id
1 'polypeptide(L)'
;MQIKSAKILGFPLPDADYIQEVTTPEKMAVTEIAKDVRAYCYYTNQLAGNFSSLLDELRNSQFGLSKSQLDQYQLEFREMSTKAHELYLLSLQLQEVLYANRHTMLVIPSSNPYTLAKNRDEGKNAQPWLSLQAVLHDALPSEDEVMKIGLLAPLKESRITRVRRSWDKLQDAYVQRNASAFDTAQADFLESLQTLGEEATDARDAAIGKTLSSTNRDPDVMDYTAYPAGAAFQRVQAEIKYNDSKPFQYTAVFSFLALIAFALSFGTNSVKRIAFYSGVTTLMIGLLWTVYGFYLRVTITGWAPVTNMYETIIFVPFIVSLLAAWFLLTPVTLAGIKDSWRLTAAPFLKDIPFLNESRELSTSQQTRFTVQTWHVAGYISTAARLVLIYFLFYYLTQKPYGDGGRSYFELTPTDWSSLNRIGVWAVGLVCLILTLWIIPRFIIATCMSPCLIVQDYFHRRVNQETSQKAFDEMHKRRFFGIGGTFMTGIGGLVLLLSNSLPADAQIVSENFSPLQPVLRSNFWLTIHVLTIVASYGAGGLALGLGNIALGYYIFGKYRLPAGGVATGAHRPPEQCATLAQYCYRSIQVAVLLLAVGTILGGLWADVSWGRFWGWDPKEVWALISLLIYLAFLHARFAGWLNNFGMIAGTIAGFSMIMMSWVGVNFGLPLLSDTGSVGLHSYGAGENASRAIGSVVLVVIINWAFLGVAWGRYKAGIAGIGKHMESTASTATVEAPVTDLVEDSSTVEDSSTVEDSDDAAESAETDNSDSAE
;
A
#
# COMPACT_ATOMS: atom_id res chain seq x y z
N MET A 1 -20.88 -52.08 14.51
CA MET A 1 -19.73 -53.03 14.45
C MET A 1 -19.85 -54.13 15.49
N GLN A 2 -20.13 -53.80 16.76
CA GLN A 2 -20.29 -54.72 17.91
C GLN A 2 -20.93 -56.08 17.60
N ILE A 3 -22.05 -56.17 16.85
CA ILE A 3 -22.68 -57.46 16.49
C ILE A 3 -21.74 -58.42 15.73
N LYS A 4 -20.87 -57.93 14.84
CA LYS A 4 -19.82 -58.76 14.22
C LYS A 4 -18.75 -59.14 15.24
N SER A 5 -18.27 -58.19 16.04
CA SER A 5 -17.23 -58.42 17.05
C SER A 5 -17.67 -59.44 18.11
N ALA A 6 -18.90 -59.33 18.63
CA ALA A 6 -19.51 -60.28 19.55
C ALA A 6 -19.62 -61.68 18.92
N LYS A 7 -20.07 -61.77 17.67
CA LYS A 7 -20.15 -63.05 16.93
C LYS A 7 -18.78 -63.69 16.66
N ILE A 8 -17.71 -62.90 16.54
CA ILE A 8 -16.33 -63.38 16.41
C ILE A 8 -15.77 -63.85 17.76
N LEU A 9 -16.06 -63.10 18.83
CA LEU A 9 -15.53 -63.32 20.18
C LEU A 9 -16.39 -64.26 21.05
N GLY A 10 -17.51 -64.78 20.52
CA GLY A 10 -18.41 -65.69 21.23
C GLY A 10 -19.32 -65.04 22.29
N PHE A 11 -19.41 -63.71 22.31
CA PHE A 11 -20.29 -62.99 23.24
C PHE A 11 -21.77 -63.07 22.82
N PRO A 12 -22.71 -62.98 23.78
CA PRO A 12 -24.14 -62.84 23.48
C PRO A 12 -24.40 -61.67 22.51
N LEU A 13 -25.36 -61.86 21.61
CA LEU A 13 -25.87 -60.77 20.79
C LEU A 13 -26.90 -59.97 21.60
N PRO A 14 -26.94 -58.62 21.47
CA PRO A 14 -27.96 -57.81 22.12
C PRO A 14 -29.36 -58.17 21.58
N ASP A 15 -30.34 -58.17 22.47
CA ASP A 15 -31.75 -58.37 22.14
C ASP A 15 -32.44 -57.07 21.72
N ALA A 16 -33.74 -57.16 21.39
CA ALA A 16 -34.53 -56.03 20.91
C ALA A 16 -34.72 -54.94 21.98
N ASP A 17 -34.87 -55.35 23.25
CA ASP A 17 -35.13 -54.43 24.36
C ASP A 17 -33.88 -53.62 24.70
N TYR A 18 -32.70 -54.27 24.75
CA TYR A 18 -31.41 -53.59 24.88
C TYR A 18 -31.15 -52.63 23.70
N ILE A 19 -31.46 -53.03 22.46
CA ILE A 19 -31.34 -52.15 21.29
C ILE A 19 -32.27 -50.93 21.45
N GLN A 20 -33.50 -51.11 21.95
CA GLN A 20 -34.43 -50.01 22.16
C GLN A 20 -33.96 -49.07 23.30
N GLU A 21 -33.34 -49.59 24.36
CA GLU A 21 -32.76 -48.79 25.45
C GLU A 21 -31.61 -47.88 24.94
N VAL A 22 -30.64 -48.45 24.22
CA VAL A 22 -29.45 -47.71 23.77
C VAL A 22 -29.69 -46.80 22.55
N THR A 23 -30.83 -46.93 21.87
CA THR A 23 -31.20 -46.06 20.72
C THR A 23 -32.15 -44.92 21.08
N THR A 24 -32.42 -44.69 22.37
CA THR A 24 -33.18 -43.53 22.85
C THR A 24 -32.54 -42.19 22.43
N PRO A 25 -33.31 -41.10 22.24
CA PRO A 25 -32.76 -39.81 21.78
C PRO A 25 -31.66 -39.22 22.67
N GLU A 26 -31.71 -39.50 23.98
CA GLU A 26 -30.71 -39.06 24.96
C GLU A 26 -29.40 -39.84 24.82
N LYS A 27 -29.46 -41.16 24.55
CA LYS A 27 -28.29 -42.01 24.27
C LYS A 27 -27.70 -41.76 22.87
N MET A 28 -28.55 -41.37 21.92
CA MET A 28 -28.15 -40.98 20.57
C MET A 28 -27.73 -39.51 20.46
N ALA A 29 -27.53 -38.80 21.58
CA ALA A 29 -26.89 -37.49 21.59
C ALA A 29 -25.42 -37.60 21.12
N VAL A 30 -24.94 -36.59 20.37
CA VAL A 30 -23.58 -36.56 19.81
C VAL A 30 -22.49 -36.77 20.88
N THR A 31 -22.72 -36.29 22.09
CA THR A 31 -21.83 -36.46 23.25
C THR A 31 -21.71 -37.91 23.72
N GLU A 32 -22.85 -38.62 23.85
CA GLU A 32 -22.89 -40.03 24.25
C GLU A 32 -22.43 -40.95 23.11
N ILE A 33 -22.82 -40.68 21.85
CA ILE A 33 -22.26 -41.39 20.68
C ILE A 33 -20.74 -41.26 20.64
N ALA A 34 -20.19 -40.06 20.85
CA ALA A 34 -18.75 -39.86 20.91
C ALA A 34 -18.11 -40.60 22.10
N LYS A 35 -18.78 -40.68 23.27
CA LYS A 35 -18.30 -41.41 24.45
C LYS A 35 -18.24 -42.93 24.21
N ASP A 36 -19.26 -43.50 23.56
CA ASP A 36 -19.28 -44.93 23.20
C ASP A 36 -18.24 -45.27 22.13
N VAL A 37 -18.06 -44.40 21.13
CA VAL A 37 -16.99 -44.55 20.14
C VAL A 37 -15.60 -44.44 20.78
N ARG A 38 -15.41 -43.52 21.74
CA ARG A 38 -14.17 -43.39 22.52
C ARG A 38 -13.86 -44.67 23.31
N ALA A 39 -14.84 -45.20 24.03
CA ALA A 39 -14.72 -46.47 24.75
C ALA A 39 -14.40 -47.65 23.80
N TYR A 40 -15.09 -47.73 22.66
CA TYR A 40 -14.84 -48.77 21.65
C TYR A 40 -13.41 -48.69 21.09
N CYS A 41 -12.92 -47.48 20.79
CA CYS A 41 -11.54 -47.26 20.35
C CYS A 41 -10.51 -47.67 21.42
N TYR A 42 -10.75 -47.30 22.69
CA TYR A 42 -9.89 -47.67 23.80
C TYR A 42 -9.79 -49.20 23.95
N TYR A 43 -10.92 -49.89 24.11
CA TYR A 43 -10.91 -51.35 24.33
C TYR A 43 -10.38 -52.13 23.12
N THR A 44 -10.63 -51.66 21.89
CA THR A 44 -10.07 -52.30 20.68
C THR A 44 -8.54 -52.17 20.63
N ASN A 45 -7.99 -51.02 21.03
CA ASN A 45 -6.54 -50.81 21.09
C ASN A 45 -5.89 -51.66 22.19
N GLN A 46 -6.52 -51.79 23.36
CA GLN A 46 -6.05 -52.71 24.41
C GLN A 46 -6.11 -54.18 23.95
N LEU A 47 -7.17 -54.59 23.25
CA LEU A 47 -7.31 -55.95 22.71
C LEU A 47 -6.18 -56.27 21.71
N ALA A 48 -5.90 -55.35 20.79
CA ALA A 48 -4.81 -55.49 19.82
C ALA A 48 -3.42 -55.47 20.47
N GLY A 49 -3.21 -54.62 21.48
CA GLY A 49 -1.97 -54.55 22.27
C GLY A 49 -1.70 -55.84 23.04
N ASN A 50 -2.69 -56.31 23.80
CA ASN A 50 -2.60 -57.54 24.58
C ASN A 50 -2.45 -58.79 23.70
N PHE A 51 -3.12 -58.85 22.55
CA PHE A 51 -2.88 -59.93 21.59
C PHE A 51 -1.44 -59.88 21.04
N SER A 52 -0.89 -58.68 20.79
CA SER A 52 0.47 -58.54 20.27
C SER A 52 1.58 -58.78 21.30
N SER A 53 1.31 -58.66 22.61
CA SER A 53 2.26 -59.05 23.66
C SER A 53 2.21 -60.55 23.96
N LEU A 54 1.01 -61.14 23.96
CA LEU A 54 0.81 -62.59 24.13
C LEU A 54 1.16 -63.42 22.88
N LEU A 55 1.42 -62.79 21.73
CA LEU A 55 1.58 -63.46 20.44
C LEU A 55 2.65 -64.56 20.44
N ASP A 56 3.81 -64.31 21.07
CA ASP A 56 4.90 -65.29 21.10
C ASP A 56 4.69 -66.38 22.18
N GLU A 57 3.88 -66.14 23.21
CA GLU A 57 3.40 -67.19 24.11
C GLU A 57 2.38 -68.10 23.39
N LEU A 58 1.41 -67.50 22.68
CA LEU A 58 0.42 -68.21 21.88
C LEU A 58 1.06 -69.09 20.80
N ARG A 59 2.09 -68.57 20.09
CA ARG A 59 2.89 -69.32 19.11
C ARG A 59 3.63 -70.53 19.68
N ASN A 60 3.96 -70.50 20.97
CA ASN A 60 4.65 -71.59 21.66
C ASN A 60 3.70 -72.49 22.49
N SER A 61 2.39 -72.19 22.48
CA SER A 61 1.40 -72.94 23.24
C SER A 61 1.08 -74.30 22.61
N GLN A 62 0.77 -75.31 23.44
CA GLN A 62 0.37 -76.64 22.97
C GLN A 62 -1.11 -76.71 22.49
N PHE A 63 -1.86 -75.61 22.57
CA PHE A 63 -3.31 -75.58 22.36
C PHE A 63 -3.76 -74.72 21.16
N GLY A 64 -3.50 -75.23 19.96
CA GLY A 64 -4.55 -75.28 18.94
C GLY A 64 -4.68 -74.17 17.89
N LEU A 65 -3.76 -73.19 17.83
CA LEU A 65 -3.74 -72.22 16.72
C LEU A 65 -2.45 -72.34 15.89
N SER A 66 -2.60 -72.39 14.57
CA SER A 66 -1.46 -72.40 13.65
C SER A 66 -0.83 -71.01 13.53
N LYS A 67 0.43 -70.96 13.07
CA LYS A 67 1.12 -69.68 12.81
C LYS A 67 0.33 -68.79 11.83
N SER A 68 -0.26 -69.36 10.77
CA SER A 68 -1.04 -68.56 9.81
C SER A 68 -2.34 -68.02 10.40
N GLN A 69 -2.98 -68.75 11.34
CA GLN A 69 -4.13 -68.23 12.08
C GLN A 69 -3.74 -67.10 13.04
N LEU A 70 -2.62 -67.24 13.76
CA LEU A 70 -2.12 -66.18 14.66
C LEU A 70 -1.68 -64.92 13.90
N ASP A 71 -1.00 -65.08 12.76
CA ASP A 71 -0.61 -63.98 11.89
C ASP A 71 -1.84 -63.31 11.22
N GLN A 72 -2.89 -64.09 10.89
CA GLN A 72 -4.19 -63.56 10.43
C GLN A 72 -4.91 -62.77 11.54
N TYR A 73 -5.03 -63.31 12.75
CA TYR A 73 -5.65 -62.59 13.86
C TYR A 73 -4.87 -61.31 14.21
N GLN A 74 -3.53 -61.30 14.10
CA GLN A 74 -2.76 -60.07 14.27
C GLN A 74 -3.12 -59.00 13.22
N LEU A 75 -3.42 -59.41 11.98
CA LEU A 75 -3.90 -58.50 10.94
C LEU A 75 -5.33 -58.01 11.24
N GLU A 76 -6.25 -58.90 11.61
CA GLU A 76 -7.64 -58.56 11.94
C GLU A 76 -7.74 -57.60 13.15
N PHE A 77 -6.95 -57.81 14.20
CA PHE A 77 -6.92 -56.88 15.35
C PHE A 77 -6.29 -55.52 14.98
N ARG A 78 -5.28 -55.48 14.10
CA ARG A 78 -4.72 -54.23 13.57
C ARG A 78 -5.71 -53.48 12.68
N GLU A 79 -6.46 -54.18 11.83
CA GLU A 79 -7.54 -53.56 11.05
C GLU A 79 -8.65 -53.05 11.97
N MET A 80 -9.07 -53.84 12.96
CA MET A 80 -10.12 -53.44 13.91
C MET A 80 -9.71 -52.19 14.71
N SER A 81 -8.47 -52.14 15.21
CA SER A 81 -7.87 -50.96 15.86
C SER A 81 -7.86 -49.75 14.92
N THR A 82 -7.41 -49.94 13.67
CA THR A 82 -7.40 -48.88 12.65
C THR A 82 -8.81 -48.34 12.37
N LYS A 83 -9.82 -49.21 12.21
CA LYS A 83 -11.21 -48.82 11.96
C LYS A 83 -11.90 -48.22 13.19
N ALA A 84 -11.53 -48.63 14.40
CA ALA A 84 -11.98 -47.98 15.62
C ALA A 84 -11.38 -46.56 15.75
N HIS A 85 -10.13 -46.36 15.32
CA HIS A 85 -9.49 -45.04 15.26
C HIS A 85 -10.10 -44.13 14.18
N GLU A 86 -10.37 -44.65 12.97
CA GLU A 86 -11.12 -43.91 11.93
C GLU A 86 -12.50 -43.44 12.45
N LEU A 87 -13.24 -44.33 13.12
CA LEU A 87 -14.54 -44.01 13.70
C LEU A 87 -14.42 -42.94 14.82
N TYR A 88 -13.36 -43.01 15.63
CA TYR A 88 -13.06 -41.99 16.63
C TYR A 88 -12.78 -40.62 16.01
N LEU A 89 -11.95 -40.53 14.97
CA LEU A 89 -11.68 -39.27 14.26
C LEU A 89 -12.96 -38.66 13.65
N LEU A 90 -13.86 -39.49 13.12
CA LEU A 90 -15.17 -39.07 12.66
C LEU A 90 -16.07 -38.56 13.81
N SER A 91 -15.99 -39.18 14.99
CA SER A 91 -16.73 -38.70 16.17
C SER A 91 -16.22 -37.35 16.69
N LEU A 92 -14.90 -37.09 16.63
CA LEU A 92 -14.34 -35.77 16.92
C LEU A 92 -14.86 -34.73 15.95
N GLN A 93 -14.85 -35.01 14.63
CA GLN A 93 -15.38 -34.09 13.62
C GLN A 93 -16.87 -33.79 13.84
N LEU A 94 -17.66 -34.77 14.28
CA LEU A 94 -19.07 -34.56 14.64
C LEU A 94 -19.25 -33.69 15.89
N GLN A 95 -18.40 -33.86 16.93
CA GLN A 95 -18.37 -32.96 18.08
C GLN A 95 -17.89 -31.54 17.69
N GLU A 96 -16.90 -31.43 16.82
CA GLU A 96 -16.37 -30.15 16.33
C GLU A 96 -17.46 -29.35 15.62
N VAL A 97 -18.24 -29.99 14.74
CA VAL A 97 -19.41 -29.40 14.06
C VAL A 97 -20.57 -29.07 15.00
N LEU A 98 -20.73 -29.79 16.13
CA LEU A 98 -21.72 -29.44 17.15
C LEU A 98 -21.38 -28.12 17.85
N TYR A 99 -20.10 -27.87 18.13
CA TYR A 99 -19.63 -26.68 18.85
C TYR A 99 -19.18 -25.53 17.95
N ALA A 100 -19.00 -25.74 16.64
CA ALA A 100 -18.54 -24.73 15.69
C ALA A 100 -19.61 -24.40 14.63
N ASN A 101 -19.93 -23.10 14.50
CA ASN A 101 -20.70 -22.57 13.38
C ASN A 101 -19.98 -21.35 12.77
N ARG A 102 -20.49 -20.78 11.68
CA ARG A 102 -19.83 -19.66 10.97
C ARG A 102 -19.65 -18.37 11.80
N HIS A 103 -20.18 -18.32 13.02
CA HIS A 103 -20.16 -17.16 13.91
C HIS A 103 -19.66 -17.50 15.34
N THR A 104 -19.18 -18.72 15.60
CA THR A 104 -18.59 -19.06 16.91
C THR A 104 -17.19 -18.49 17.06
N MET A 105 -16.92 -17.85 18.20
CA MET A 105 -15.57 -17.38 18.56
C MET A 105 -14.63 -18.57 18.72
N LEU A 106 -13.59 -18.64 17.89
CA LEU A 106 -12.49 -19.60 17.98
C LEU A 106 -11.47 -19.07 18.99
N VAL A 107 -11.03 -19.92 19.95
CA VAL A 107 -10.26 -19.45 21.12
C VAL A 107 -8.99 -20.22 21.44
N ILE A 108 -8.85 -21.49 21.06
CA ILE A 108 -7.62 -22.26 21.28
C ILE A 108 -7.33 -23.17 20.06
N PRO A 109 -6.07 -23.53 19.77
CA PRO A 109 -5.75 -24.46 18.68
C PRO A 109 -6.38 -25.84 18.89
N SER A 110 -6.76 -26.50 17.79
CA SER A 110 -7.25 -27.88 17.80
C SER A 110 -6.08 -28.86 17.81
N SER A 111 -6.12 -29.89 18.66
CA SER A 111 -5.12 -30.95 18.73
C SER A 111 -5.26 -32.01 17.64
N ASN A 112 -6.22 -31.86 16.71
CA ASN A 112 -6.48 -32.81 15.64
C ASN A 112 -5.38 -32.72 14.55
N PRO A 113 -4.50 -33.71 14.40
CA PRO A 113 -3.33 -33.59 13.52
C PRO A 113 -3.69 -33.59 12.03
N TYR A 114 -4.89 -34.03 11.65
CA TYR A 114 -5.29 -34.14 10.24
C TYR A 114 -5.75 -32.80 9.64
N THR A 115 -6.12 -31.82 10.47
CA THR A 115 -6.47 -30.45 10.00
C THR A 115 -5.22 -29.65 9.61
N LEU A 116 -4.07 -30.02 10.17
CA LEU A 116 -2.78 -29.34 10.06
C LEU A 116 -1.75 -30.13 9.22
N ALA A 117 -2.18 -31.21 8.57
CA ALA A 117 -1.34 -31.97 7.66
C ALA A 117 -1.04 -31.18 6.37
N LYS A 118 0.18 -31.30 5.87
CA LYS A 118 0.61 -30.74 4.57
C LYS A 118 -0.23 -31.24 3.39
N ASN A 119 -0.83 -32.43 3.54
CA ASN A 119 -1.58 -33.15 2.51
C ASN A 119 -3.11 -32.96 2.68
N ARG A 120 -3.55 -31.94 3.42
CA ARG A 120 -4.97 -31.71 3.75
C ARG A 120 -5.82 -31.50 2.48
N ASP A 121 -7.05 -31.99 2.53
CA ASP A 121 -8.08 -31.77 1.51
C ASP A 121 -8.84 -30.48 1.82
N GLU A 122 -8.68 -29.45 0.98
CA GLU A 122 -9.30 -28.13 1.21
C GLU A 122 -10.84 -28.16 1.14
N GLY A 123 -11.44 -29.22 0.59
CA GLY A 123 -12.89 -29.44 0.66
C GLY A 123 -13.38 -29.98 2.01
N LYS A 124 -12.48 -30.53 2.85
CA LYS A 124 -12.81 -31.12 4.15
C LYS A 124 -12.55 -30.12 5.28
N ASN A 125 -13.51 -29.21 5.46
CA ASN A 125 -13.51 -28.06 6.40
C ASN A 125 -13.45 -28.43 7.91
N ALA A 126 -12.39 -29.12 8.35
CA ALA A 126 -12.08 -29.28 9.77
C ALA A 126 -11.23 -28.10 10.26
N GLN A 127 -11.65 -27.45 11.35
CA GLN A 127 -11.06 -26.21 11.84
C GLN A 127 -9.75 -26.49 12.60
N PRO A 128 -8.69 -25.70 12.37
CA PRO A 128 -7.47 -25.80 13.16
C PRO A 128 -7.60 -25.17 14.57
N TRP A 129 -8.80 -24.72 14.95
CA TRP A 129 -9.10 -24.09 16.24
C TRP A 129 -10.42 -24.63 16.82
N LEU A 130 -10.50 -24.72 18.15
CA LEU A 130 -11.72 -25.04 18.89
C LEU A 130 -12.46 -23.75 19.28
N SER A 131 -13.79 -23.81 19.31
CA SER A 131 -14.64 -22.70 19.72
C SER A 131 -14.70 -22.52 21.24
N LEU A 132 -15.10 -21.34 21.69
CA LEU A 132 -15.39 -21.07 23.10
C LEU A 132 -16.47 -22.03 23.63
N GLN A 133 -17.45 -22.37 22.79
CA GLN A 133 -18.49 -23.36 23.11
C GLN A 133 -17.90 -24.74 23.41
N ALA A 134 -16.89 -25.20 22.68
CA ALA A 134 -16.20 -26.45 22.99
C ALA A 134 -15.46 -26.36 24.34
N VAL A 135 -14.74 -25.26 24.60
CA VAL A 135 -14.04 -25.04 25.89
C VAL A 135 -15.00 -25.01 27.08
N LEU A 136 -16.18 -24.39 26.93
CA LEU A 136 -17.19 -24.29 27.98
C LEU A 136 -18.03 -25.57 28.16
N HIS A 137 -18.22 -26.39 27.12
CA HIS A 137 -19.25 -27.44 27.12
C HIS A 137 -18.86 -28.84 26.60
N ASP A 138 -17.64 -29.08 26.09
CA ASP A 138 -17.15 -30.46 25.90
C ASP A 138 -16.85 -31.11 27.26
N ALA A 139 -16.75 -32.44 27.27
CA ALA A 139 -16.34 -33.21 28.43
C ALA A 139 -14.97 -32.76 28.95
N LEU A 140 -14.83 -32.70 30.27
CA LEU A 140 -13.53 -32.51 30.91
C LEU A 140 -12.66 -33.77 30.69
N PRO A 141 -11.33 -33.64 30.62
CA PRO A 141 -10.43 -34.78 30.72
C PRO A 141 -10.62 -35.44 32.09
N SER A 142 -11.10 -36.69 32.10
CA SER A 142 -11.42 -37.40 33.34
C SER A 142 -10.19 -37.73 34.19
N GLU A 143 -10.37 -37.80 35.51
CA GLU A 143 -9.38 -38.35 36.44
C GLU A 143 -9.06 -39.83 36.14
N ASP A 144 -10.01 -40.57 35.53
CA ASP A 144 -9.73 -41.84 34.85
C ASP A 144 -8.76 -41.61 33.67
N GLU A 145 -7.46 -41.72 33.95
CA GLU A 145 -6.37 -41.59 32.94
C GLU A 145 -6.56 -42.52 31.74
N VAL A 146 -7.24 -43.64 31.99
CA VAL A 146 -7.56 -44.73 31.08
C VAL A 146 -8.38 -44.26 29.87
N MET A 147 -9.25 -43.25 30.04
CA MET A 147 -10.24 -42.81 29.05
C MET A 147 -10.05 -41.36 28.57
N LYS A 148 -8.81 -40.83 28.62
CA LYS A 148 -8.45 -39.45 28.17
C LYS A 148 -8.63 -39.26 26.65
N ILE A 149 -9.87 -39.07 26.22
CA ILE A 149 -10.26 -38.98 24.81
C ILE A 149 -11.41 -37.96 24.62
N GLY A 150 -11.30 -37.04 23.65
CA GLY A 150 -12.23 -35.91 23.44
C GLY A 150 -11.54 -34.69 22.80
N LEU A 151 -12.24 -33.58 22.56
CA LEU A 151 -11.64 -32.38 21.96
C LEU A 151 -10.69 -31.69 22.95
N LEU A 152 -11.06 -31.64 24.23
CA LEU A 152 -10.25 -31.03 25.30
C LEU A 152 -9.29 -32.00 26.00
N ALA A 153 -9.34 -33.30 25.68
CA ALA A 153 -8.65 -34.36 26.43
C ALA A 153 -7.11 -34.22 26.55
N PRO A 154 -6.38 -33.58 25.61
CA PRO A 154 -4.93 -33.32 25.78
C PRO A 154 -4.57 -32.20 26.77
N LEU A 155 -5.55 -31.44 27.27
CA LEU A 155 -5.37 -30.25 28.10
C LEU A 155 -5.57 -30.58 29.59
N LYS A 156 -5.06 -29.76 30.52
CA LYS A 156 -5.30 -29.97 31.95
C LYS A 156 -6.68 -29.46 32.35
N GLU A 157 -7.44 -30.29 33.07
CA GLU A 157 -8.74 -29.94 33.64
C GLU A 157 -8.70 -28.61 34.44
N SER A 158 -7.67 -28.42 35.27
CA SER A 158 -7.50 -27.21 36.09
C SER A 158 -7.40 -25.91 35.28
N ARG A 159 -6.96 -25.96 34.01
CA ARG A 159 -6.99 -24.81 33.10
C ARG A 159 -8.39 -24.55 32.55
N ILE A 160 -9.05 -25.60 32.07
CA ILE A 160 -10.42 -25.54 31.52
C ILE A 160 -11.40 -25.03 32.61
N THR A 161 -11.28 -25.56 33.82
CA THR A 161 -12.09 -25.18 34.98
C THR A 161 -11.74 -23.77 35.50
N ARG A 162 -10.53 -23.24 35.24
CA ARG A 162 -10.28 -21.79 35.42
C ARG A 162 -11.12 -20.98 34.42
N VAL A 163 -11.02 -21.29 33.12
CA VAL A 163 -11.72 -20.55 32.06
C VAL A 163 -13.22 -20.51 32.32
N ARG A 164 -13.84 -21.66 32.60
CA ARG A 164 -15.26 -21.77 32.95
C ARG A 164 -15.61 -20.87 34.14
N ARG A 165 -14.88 -20.98 35.26
CA ARG A 165 -15.12 -20.14 36.46
C ARG A 165 -14.97 -18.63 36.19
N SER A 166 -14.02 -18.21 35.37
CA SER A 166 -13.87 -16.79 35.01
C SER A 166 -14.93 -16.30 34.03
N TRP A 167 -15.45 -17.18 33.17
CA TRP A 167 -16.62 -16.90 32.32
C TRP A 167 -17.88 -16.71 33.17
N ASP A 168 -18.11 -17.57 34.17
CA ASP A 168 -19.25 -17.45 35.09
C ASP A 168 -19.24 -16.08 35.81
N LYS A 169 -18.08 -15.66 36.35
CA LYS A 169 -17.91 -14.31 36.93
C LYS A 169 -18.24 -13.18 35.95
N LEU A 170 -17.85 -13.33 34.68
CA LEU A 170 -18.07 -12.33 33.64
C LEU A 170 -19.56 -12.22 33.28
N GLN A 171 -20.27 -13.36 33.24
CA GLN A 171 -21.72 -13.40 33.10
C GLN A 171 -22.42 -12.75 34.30
N ASP A 172 -22.02 -13.08 35.53
CA ASP A 172 -22.57 -12.49 36.76
C ASP A 172 -22.39 -10.97 36.78
N ALA A 173 -21.18 -10.46 36.51
CA ALA A 173 -20.90 -9.03 36.48
C ALA A 173 -21.69 -8.29 35.39
N TYR A 174 -21.89 -8.92 34.22
CA TYR A 174 -22.71 -8.39 33.13
C TYR A 174 -24.20 -8.33 33.50
N VAL A 175 -24.75 -9.41 34.08
CA VAL A 175 -26.14 -9.48 34.54
C VAL A 175 -26.40 -8.45 35.65
N GLN A 176 -25.45 -8.26 36.57
CA GLN A 176 -25.48 -7.24 37.62
C GLN A 176 -25.22 -5.81 37.10
N ARG A 177 -24.83 -5.64 35.83
CA ARG A 177 -24.45 -4.37 35.18
C ARG A 177 -23.37 -3.58 35.93
N ASN A 178 -22.46 -4.27 36.62
CA ASN A 178 -21.40 -3.64 37.39
C ASN A 178 -20.13 -3.51 36.53
N ALA A 179 -19.90 -2.31 35.97
CA ALA A 179 -18.78 -2.05 35.06
C ALA A 179 -17.40 -2.44 35.66
N SER A 180 -17.09 -1.99 36.89
CA SER A 180 -15.78 -2.29 37.51
C SER A 180 -15.57 -3.78 37.79
N ALA A 181 -16.63 -4.50 38.17
CA ALA A 181 -16.57 -5.95 38.30
C ALA A 181 -16.46 -6.65 36.93
N PHE A 182 -17.11 -6.12 35.89
CA PHE A 182 -17.06 -6.64 34.52
C PHE A 182 -15.66 -6.48 33.93
N ASP A 183 -15.05 -5.29 34.02
CA ASP A 183 -13.67 -5.03 33.56
C ASP A 183 -12.67 -5.98 34.24
N THR A 184 -12.83 -6.20 35.55
CA THR A 184 -11.99 -7.11 36.35
C THR A 184 -12.21 -8.58 35.95
N ALA A 185 -13.45 -9.02 35.76
CA ALA A 185 -13.78 -10.38 35.33
C ALA A 185 -13.35 -10.63 33.88
N GLN A 186 -13.40 -9.61 33.02
CA GLN A 186 -12.95 -9.69 31.64
C GLN A 186 -11.43 -9.90 31.57
N ALA A 187 -10.66 -9.21 32.42
CA ALA A 187 -9.23 -9.43 32.54
C ALA A 187 -8.87 -10.84 33.03
N ASP A 188 -9.54 -11.35 34.09
CA ASP A 188 -9.36 -12.71 34.61
C ASP A 188 -9.72 -13.78 33.55
N PHE A 189 -10.80 -13.55 32.80
CA PHE A 189 -11.23 -14.43 31.70
C PHE A 189 -10.23 -14.43 30.54
N LEU A 190 -9.76 -13.26 30.08
CA LEU A 190 -8.77 -13.17 29.00
C LEU A 190 -7.43 -13.81 29.39
N GLU A 191 -6.93 -13.58 30.61
CA GLU A 191 -5.71 -14.24 31.09
C GLU A 191 -5.89 -15.77 31.20
N SER A 192 -7.07 -16.24 31.63
CA SER A 192 -7.37 -17.67 31.69
C SER A 192 -7.39 -18.32 30.30
N LEU A 193 -7.96 -17.64 29.29
CA LEU A 193 -7.98 -18.10 27.90
C LEU A 193 -6.59 -18.12 27.29
N GLN A 194 -5.79 -17.07 27.50
CA GLN A 194 -4.39 -17.05 27.07
C GLN A 194 -3.61 -18.24 27.65
N THR A 195 -3.74 -18.47 28.96
CA THR A 195 -3.07 -19.57 29.65
C THR A 195 -3.48 -20.95 29.10
N LEU A 196 -4.75 -21.12 28.70
CA LEU A 196 -5.24 -22.35 28.07
C LEU A 196 -4.77 -22.49 26.62
N GLY A 197 -4.71 -21.39 25.86
CA GLY A 197 -4.30 -21.37 24.46
C GLY A 197 -2.81 -21.67 24.25
N GLU A 198 -1.95 -21.13 25.12
CA GLU A 198 -0.52 -21.47 25.16
C GLU A 198 -0.36 -22.98 25.41
N GLU A 199 -1.01 -23.53 26.44
CA GLU A 199 -0.98 -24.97 26.76
C GLU A 199 -1.59 -25.86 25.64
N ALA A 200 -2.61 -25.37 24.94
CA ALA A 200 -3.20 -26.06 23.79
C ALA A 200 -2.29 -26.08 22.56
N THR A 201 -1.39 -25.09 22.42
CA THR A 201 -0.35 -25.09 21.38
C THR A 201 0.67 -26.19 21.65
N ASP A 202 1.19 -26.29 22.87
CA ASP A 202 2.09 -27.39 23.29
C ASP A 202 1.44 -28.77 23.08
N ALA A 203 0.16 -28.91 23.45
CA ALA A 203 -0.58 -30.16 23.32
C ALA A 203 -0.84 -30.57 21.86
N ARG A 204 -1.16 -29.60 20.99
CA ARG A 204 -1.26 -29.76 19.53
C ARG A 204 0.07 -30.22 18.94
N ASP A 205 1.17 -29.59 19.31
CA ASP A 205 2.50 -29.88 18.76
C ASP A 205 3.00 -31.25 19.20
N ALA A 206 2.69 -31.65 20.44
CA ALA A 206 2.93 -32.99 20.93
C ALA A 206 2.07 -34.07 20.23
N ALA A 207 0.83 -33.75 19.83
CA ALA A 207 -0.04 -34.66 19.08
C ALA A 207 0.43 -34.83 17.63
N ILE A 208 0.68 -33.74 16.91
CA ILE A 208 1.26 -33.74 15.56
C ILE A 208 2.65 -34.38 15.55
N GLY A 209 3.43 -34.13 16.61
CA GLY A 209 4.73 -34.73 16.87
C GLY A 209 4.73 -36.25 16.91
N LYS A 210 3.60 -36.87 17.29
CA LYS A 210 3.40 -38.33 17.36
C LYS A 210 2.74 -38.91 16.11
N THR A 211 1.81 -38.19 15.48
CA THR A 211 0.95 -38.75 14.42
C THR A 211 1.43 -38.49 12.99
N LEU A 212 2.05 -37.34 12.69
CA LEU A 212 2.52 -37.02 11.33
C LEU A 212 4.02 -37.27 11.17
N SER A 213 4.44 -37.84 10.04
CA SER A 213 5.86 -37.87 9.65
C SER A 213 6.42 -36.46 9.48
N SER A 214 7.73 -36.28 9.67
CA SER A 214 8.40 -34.98 9.48
C SER A 214 8.19 -34.39 8.08
N THR A 215 8.03 -35.23 7.06
CA THR A 215 7.75 -34.83 5.67
C THR A 215 6.34 -34.26 5.44
N ASN A 216 5.38 -34.66 6.28
CA ASN A 216 3.96 -34.30 6.15
C ASN A 216 3.54 -33.17 7.12
N ARG A 217 4.50 -32.65 7.91
CA ARG A 217 4.35 -31.43 8.71
C ARG A 217 4.66 -30.22 7.85
N ASP A 218 3.94 -29.13 8.09
CA ASP A 218 4.09 -27.87 7.38
C ASP A 218 4.37 -26.76 8.42
N PRO A 219 5.60 -26.24 8.54
CA PRO A 219 5.98 -25.34 9.62
C PRO A 219 5.22 -24.01 9.54
N ASP A 220 4.95 -23.50 8.35
CA ASP A 220 4.25 -22.23 8.18
C ASP A 220 2.79 -22.34 8.67
N VAL A 221 2.16 -23.51 8.47
CA VAL A 221 0.81 -23.82 8.97
C VAL A 221 0.81 -24.04 10.49
N MET A 222 1.86 -24.67 11.04
CA MET A 222 2.04 -24.83 12.49
C MET A 222 2.19 -23.48 13.19
N ASP A 223 3.02 -22.58 12.66
CA ASP A 223 3.22 -21.23 13.20
C ASP A 223 1.97 -20.36 13.04
N TYR A 224 1.29 -20.43 11.89
CA TYR A 224 0.07 -19.64 11.63
C TYR A 224 -1.12 -20.03 12.52
N THR A 225 -1.18 -21.29 12.99
CA THR A 225 -2.28 -21.80 13.82
C THR A 225 -1.90 -21.96 15.30
N ALA A 226 -0.73 -21.48 15.70
CA ALA A 226 -0.31 -21.44 17.10
C ALA A 226 -1.10 -20.35 17.86
N TYR A 227 -1.28 -20.53 19.17
CA TYR A 227 -1.82 -19.45 19.99
C TYR A 227 -0.82 -18.27 20.04
N PRO A 228 -1.27 -17.00 19.96
CA PRO A 228 -0.39 -15.84 19.74
C PRO A 228 0.49 -15.45 20.95
N ALA A 229 1.51 -16.26 21.22
CA ALA A 229 2.54 -15.98 22.22
C ALA A 229 3.59 -14.94 21.73
N GLY A 230 4.26 -14.27 22.68
CA GLY A 230 5.46 -13.47 22.46
C GLY A 230 5.32 -12.38 21.38
N ALA A 231 5.94 -12.60 20.22
CA ALA A 231 5.95 -11.63 19.12
C ALA A 231 4.56 -11.39 18.49
N ALA A 232 3.66 -12.38 18.53
CA ALA A 232 2.30 -12.22 18.04
C ALA A 232 1.48 -11.25 18.90
N PHE A 233 1.66 -11.31 20.23
CA PHE A 233 1.05 -10.35 21.18
C PHE A 233 1.49 -8.89 20.91
N GLN A 234 2.72 -8.68 20.43
CA GLN A 234 3.18 -7.35 20.01
C GLN A 234 2.41 -6.81 18.78
N ARG A 235 2.01 -7.70 17.85
CA ARG A 235 1.15 -7.32 16.71
C ARG A 235 -0.25 -6.95 17.17
N VAL A 236 -0.84 -7.70 18.09
CA VAL A 236 -2.15 -7.38 18.70
C VAL A 236 -2.10 -6.03 19.41
N GLN A 237 -1.03 -5.72 20.15
CA GLN A 237 -0.85 -4.38 20.72
C GLN A 237 -0.68 -3.27 19.68
N ALA A 238 -0.07 -3.54 18.52
CA ALA A 238 0.02 -2.58 17.42
C ALA A 238 -1.35 -2.36 16.76
N GLU A 239 -2.18 -3.41 16.65
CA GLU A 239 -3.54 -3.35 16.13
C GLU A 239 -4.49 -2.56 17.04
N ILE A 240 -4.45 -2.79 18.36
CA ILE A 240 -5.19 -1.98 19.34
C ILE A 240 -4.79 -0.50 19.17
N LYS A 241 -3.49 -0.18 19.17
CA LYS A 241 -2.99 1.19 18.97
C LYS A 241 -3.40 1.79 17.62
N TYR A 242 -3.50 0.99 16.57
CA TYR A 242 -3.97 1.43 15.25
C TYR A 242 -5.46 1.78 15.27
N ASN A 243 -6.29 0.92 15.85
CA ASN A 243 -7.75 1.10 15.95
C ASN A 243 -8.13 2.24 16.92
N ASP A 244 -7.36 2.46 17.98
CA ASP A 244 -7.55 3.58 18.91
C ASP A 244 -7.10 4.92 18.29
N SER A 245 -5.92 4.97 17.67
CA SER A 245 -5.33 6.22 17.17
C SER A 245 -5.83 6.66 15.79
N LYS A 246 -6.55 5.78 15.07
CA LYS A 246 -7.21 6.03 13.75
C LYS A 246 -6.39 6.93 12.83
N PRO A 247 -5.12 6.59 12.54
CA PRO A 247 -4.12 7.56 12.13
C PRO A 247 -4.49 8.30 10.84
N PHE A 248 -5.11 7.61 9.88
CA PHE A 248 -5.51 8.19 8.60
C PHE A 248 -6.71 9.14 8.68
N GLN A 249 -7.56 9.02 9.71
CA GLN A 249 -8.64 9.99 9.97
C GLN A 249 -8.05 11.32 10.45
N TYR A 250 -7.09 11.29 11.37
CA TYR A 250 -6.37 12.49 11.81
C TYR A 250 -5.49 13.10 10.71
N THR A 251 -4.93 12.30 9.79
CA THR A 251 -4.27 12.81 8.57
C THR A 251 -5.19 13.73 7.75
N ALA A 252 -6.49 13.40 7.65
CA ALA A 252 -7.48 14.27 7.01
C ALA A 252 -7.61 15.62 7.75
N VAL A 253 -7.74 15.58 9.09
CA VAL A 253 -7.85 16.76 9.95
C VAL A 253 -6.61 17.68 9.81
N PHE A 254 -5.41 17.12 9.87
CA PHE A 254 -4.17 17.88 9.64
C PHE A 254 -4.13 18.50 8.23
N SER A 255 -4.62 17.78 7.21
CA SER A 255 -4.70 18.30 5.84
C SER A 255 -5.67 19.49 5.74
N PHE A 256 -6.85 19.43 6.35
CA PHE A 256 -7.79 20.56 6.37
C PHE A 256 -7.26 21.77 7.16
N LEU A 257 -6.64 21.54 8.32
CA LEU A 257 -6.01 22.62 9.10
C LEU A 257 -4.86 23.29 8.33
N ALA A 258 -4.01 22.50 7.65
CA ALA A 258 -2.95 23.02 6.80
C ALA A 258 -3.50 23.79 5.58
N LEU A 259 -4.59 23.32 4.96
CA LEU A 259 -5.29 24.03 3.88
C LEU A 259 -5.82 25.39 4.33
N ILE A 260 -6.47 25.47 5.50
CA ILE A 260 -6.95 26.72 6.09
C ILE A 260 -5.78 27.68 6.36
N ALA A 261 -4.68 27.19 6.93
CA ALA A 261 -3.49 28.01 7.18
C ALA A 261 -2.83 28.51 5.89
N PHE A 262 -2.76 27.70 4.84
CA PHE A 262 -2.30 28.17 3.52
C PHE A 262 -3.26 29.17 2.87
N ALA A 263 -4.58 29.03 3.05
CA ALA A 263 -5.56 30.02 2.57
C ALA A 263 -5.41 31.37 3.32
N LEU A 264 -5.25 31.34 4.65
CA LEU A 264 -4.97 32.53 5.46
C LEU A 264 -3.63 33.21 5.10
N SER A 265 -2.69 32.49 4.48
CA SER A 265 -1.43 33.10 4.01
C SER A 265 -1.59 34.09 2.86
N PHE A 266 -2.76 34.20 2.21
CA PHE A 266 -3.09 35.29 1.28
C PHE A 266 -3.49 36.61 1.98
N GLY A 267 -3.60 36.62 3.30
CA GLY A 267 -3.98 37.79 4.10
C GLY A 267 -2.90 38.87 4.21
N THR A 268 -3.09 39.80 5.16
CA THR A 268 -2.19 40.93 5.41
C THR A 268 -0.78 40.48 5.78
N ASN A 269 0.23 41.35 5.57
CA ASN A 269 1.65 41.01 5.79
C ASN A 269 1.96 40.41 7.17
N SER A 270 1.28 40.87 8.23
CA SER A 270 1.41 40.36 9.60
C SER A 270 0.94 38.91 9.73
N VAL A 271 -0.13 38.52 9.02
CA VAL A 271 -0.71 37.17 9.03
C VAL A 271 0.00 36.26 8.02
N LYS A 272 0.33 36.77 6.83
CA LYS A 272 0.99 36.08 5.70
C LYS A 272 2.08 35.10 6.15
N ARG A 273 3.03 35.57 6.97
CA ARG A 273 4.19 34.79 7.42
C ARG A 273 3.81 33.72 8.44
N ILE A 274 3.01 34.07 9.45
CA ILE A 274 2.60 33.15 10.52
C ILE A 274 1.72 32.03 9.95
N ALA A 275 0.72 32.39 9.15
CA ALA A 275 -0.18 31.44 8.50
C ALA A 275 0.55 30.49 7.54
N PHE A 276 1.50 31.00 6.74
CA PHE A 276 2.32 30.14 5.86
C PHE A 276 3.14 29.11 6.64
N TYR A 277 3.89 29.53 7.67
CA TYR A 277 4.67 28.58 8.47
C TYR A 277 3.79 27.63 9.29
N SER A 278 2.62 28.06 9.76
CA SER A 278 1.62 27.18 10.40
C SER A 278 1.14 26.10 9.43
N GLY A 279 0.83 26.45 8.17
CA GLY A 279 0.44 25.50 7.13
C GLY A 279 1.54 24.48 6.80
N VAL A 280 2.79 24.94 6.71
CA VAL A 280 3.96 24.05 6.52
C VAL A 280 4.14 23.11 7.71
N THR A 281 4.12 23.60 8.94
CA THR A 281 4.27 22.78 10.15
C THR A 281 3.15 21.75 10.26
N THR A 282 1.91 22.15 10.00
CA THR A 282 0.74 21.24 10.07
C THR A 282 0.79 20.16 8.98
N LEU A 283 1.23 20.51 7.76
CA LEU A 283 1.48 19.55 6.68
C LEU A 283 2.58 18.54 7.07
N MET A 284 3.68 18.99 7.68
CA MET A 284 4.75 18.10 8.14
C MET A 284 4.30 17.18 9.29
N ILE A 285 3.49 17.68 10.23
CA ILE A 285 2.87 16.85 11.29
C ILE A 285 1.96 15.79 10.66
N GLY A 286 1.09 16.17 9.72
CA GLY A 286 0.22 15.23 9.00
C GLY A 286 1.00 14.15 8.23
N LEU A 287 2.09 14.52 7.56
CA LEU A 287 2.98 13.56 6.88
C LEU A 287 3.62 12.57 7.87
N LEU A 288 4.19 13.04 8.98
CA LEU A 288 4.78 12.18 10.01
C LEU A 288 3.74 11.26 10.66
N TRP A 289 2.53 11.76 10.92
CA TRP A 289 1.43 10.97 11.45
C TRP A 289 0.94 9.89 10.48
N THR A 290 0.96 10.18 9.18
CA THR A 290 0.67 9.18 8.12
C THR A 290 1.74 8.09 8.07
N VAL A 291 3.02 8.47 8.21
CA VAL A 291 4.13 7.49 8.31
C VAL A 291 4.01 6.63 9.56
N TYR A 292 3.58 7.18 10.70
CA TYR A 292 3.27 6.39 11.90
C TYR A 292 2.12 5.40 11.67
N GLY A 293 1.05 5.82 10.97
CA GLY A 293 -0.04 4.92 10.57
C GLY A 293 0.41 3.78 9.66
N PHE A 294 1.29 4.06 8.69
CA PHE A 294 1.92 3.03 7.86
C PHE A 294 2.82 2.09 8.67
N TYR A 295 3.62 2.62 9.61
CA TYR A 295 4.47 1.82 10.48
C TYR A 295 3.65 0.83 11.32
N LEU A 296 2.54 1.27 11.94
CA LEU A 296 1.64 0.38 12.65
C LEU A 296 1.09 -0.70 11.72
N ARG A 297 0.62 -0.31 10.52
CA ARG A 297 0.01 -1.26 9.57
C ARG A 297 0.98 -2.33 9.07
N VAL A 298 2.22 -1.94 8.72
CA VAL A 298 3.31 -2.86 8.36
C VAL A 298 3.68 -3.78 9.52
N THR A 299 3.61 -3.29 10.77
CA THR A 299 3.88 -4.11 11.97
C THR A 299 2.82 -5.18 12.19
N ILE A 300 1.55 -4.88 11.89
CA ILE A 300 0.41 -5.80 12.03
C ILE A 300 0.43 -6.84 10.91
N THR A 301 0.56 -6.41 9.64
CA THR A 301 0.45 -7.30 8.48
C THR A 301 1.75 -8.04 8.15
N GLY A 302 2.91 -7.39 8.34
CA GLY A 302 4.21 -7.85 7.85
C GLY A 302 4.50 -7.49 6.38
N TRP A 303 3.68 -6.66 5.71
CA TRP A 303 3.88 -6.27 4.31
C TRP A 303 3.63 -4.77 4.05
N ALA A 304 4.13 -4.27 2.91
CA ALA A 304 4.04 -2.87 2.51
C ALA A 304 2.58 -2.44 2.26
N PRO A 305 2.14 -1.24 2.72
CA PRO A 305 0.74 -0.86 2.78
C PRO A 305 0.23 -0.33 1.42
N VAL A 306 0.13 -1.22 0.44
CA VAL A 306 -0.38 -0.97 -0.92
C VAL A 306 -1.14 -2.18 -1.52
N THR A 307 -1.49 -3.20 -0.74
CA THR A 307 -2.00 -4.49 -1.27
C THR A 307 -3.52 -4.56 -1.42
N ASN A 308 -4.26 -3.53 -0.99
CA ASN A 308 -5.71 -3.41 -1.15
C ASN A 308 -6.15 -1.96 -1.44
N MET A 309 -7.44 -1.77 -1.71
CA MET A 309 -7.99 -0.46 -2.10
C MET A 309 -7.86 0.60 -0.99
N TYR A 310 -8.06 0.25 0.28
CA TYR A 310 -7.87 1.19 1.39
C TYR A 310 -6.43 1.70 1.43
N GLU A 311 -5.46 0.79 1.32
CA GLU A 311 -4.05 1.16 1.37
C GLU A 311 -3.67 2.08 0.20
N THR A 312 -4.22 1.82 -0.98
CA THR A 312 -4.02 2.69 -2.15
C THR A 312 -4.63 4.09 -1.92
N ILE A 313 -5.80 4.17 -1.28
CA ILE A 313 -6.52 5.42 -0.98
C ILE A 313 -5.82 6.27 0.09
N ILE A 314 -5.01 5.69 0.98
CA ILE A 314 -4.13 6.45 1.89
C ILE A 314 -2.77 6.78 1.24
N PHE A 315 -2.22 5.89 0.41
CA PHE A 315 -0.88 6.07 -0.17
C PHE A 315 -0.83 7.13 -1.29
N VAL A 316 -1.87 7.25 -2.14
CA VAL A 316 -1.92 8.32 -3.15
C VAL A 316 -1.92 9.71 -2.49
N PRO A 317 -2.83 10.06 -1.55
CA PRO A 317 -2.77 11.29 -0.75
C PRO A 317 -1.44 11.53 -0.04
N PHE A 318 -0.82 10.50 0.55
CA PHE A 318 0.49 10.63 1.18
C PHE A 318 1.55 11.13 0.18
N ILE A 319 1.64 10.53 -1.00
CA ILE A 319 2.60 10.96 -2.03
C ILE A 319 2.24 12.34 -2.59
N VAL A 320 0.95 12.68 -2.74
CA VAL A 320 0.51 14.04 -3.12
C VAL A 320 1.04 15.08 -2.11
N SER A 321 0.84 14.85 -0.81
CA SER A 321 1.34 15.74 0.25
C SER A 321 2.87 15.77 0.34
N LEU A 322 3.54 14.64 0.15
CA LEU A 322 5.00 14.54 0.18
C LEU A 322 5.66 15.33 -0.97
N LEU A 323 5.14 15.18 -2.18
CA LEU A 323 5.59 15.95 -3.36
C LEU A 323 5.22 17.43 -3.23
N ALA A 324 4.07 17.77 -2.65
CA ALA A 324 3.69 19.14 -2.35
C ALA A 324 4.68 19.80 -1.38
N ALA A 325 5.02 19.12 -0.27
CA ALA A 325 6.02 19.59 0.69
C ALA A 325 7.40 19.74 0.02
N TRP A 326 7.84 18.78 -0.78
CA TRP A 326 9.10 18.82 -1.53
C TRP A 326 9.19 20.03 -2.47
N PHE A 327 8.18 20.25 -3.32
CA PHE A 327 8.17 21.36 -4.27
C PHE A 327 8.02 22.74 -3.61
N LEU A 328 7.31 22.81 -2.48
CA LEU A 328 7.18 24.01 -1.65
C LEU A 328 8.50 24.38 -0.95
N LEU A 329 9.16 23.40 -0.32
CA LEU A 329 10.40 23.57 0.45
C LEU A 329 11.67 23.62 -0.42
N THR A 330 11.56 23.30 -1.72
CA THR A 330 12.66 23.35 -2.71
C THR A 330 13.58 24.59 -2.59
N PRO A 331 13.11 25.84 -2.36
CA PRO A 331 14.00 27.00 -2.22
C PRO A 331 15.01 26.91 -1.06
N VAL A 332 14.70 26.17 0.01
CA VAL A 332 15.59 25.97 1.17
C VAL A 332 16.29 24.60 1.14
N THR A 333 15.67 23.55 0.58
CA THR A 333 16.28 22.20 0.57
C THR A 333 17.23 21.97 -0.61
N LEU A 334 16.97 22.55 -1.79
CA LEU A 334 17.66 22.16 -3.03
C LEU A 334 19.16 22.45 -3.04
N ALA A 335 19.63 23.45 -2.29
CA ALA A 335 21.07 23.73 -2.16
C ALA A 335 21.80 22.59 -1.46
N GLY A 336 21.38 22.23 -0.23
CA GLY A 336 21.95 21.11 0.51
C GLY A 336 21.83 19.76 -0.22
N ILE A 337 20.72 19.52 -0.93
CA ILE A 337 20.54 18.30 -1.75
C ILE A 337 21.53 18.27 -2.92
N LYS A 338 21.72 19.37 -3.65
CA LYS A 338 22.69 19.46 -4.75
C LYS A 338 24.12 19.29 -4.27
N ASP A 339 24.46 19.88 -3.13
CA ASP A 339 25.79 19.74 -2.51
C ASP A 339 26.02 18.30 -2.06
N SER A 340 25.04 17.66 -1.44
CA SER A 340 25.09 16.24 -1.07
C SER A 340 25.31 15.33 -2.30
N TRP A 341 24.57 15.59 -3.37
CA TRP A 341 24.74 14.87 -4.65
C TRP A 341 26.12 15.14 -5.29
N ARG A 342 26.73 16.31 -5.04
CA ARG A 342 28.06 16.67 -5.56
C ARG A 342 29.23 16.14 -4.71
N LEU A 343 29.04 15.96 -3.40
CA LEU A 343 30.00 15.29 -2.50
C LEU A 343 30.05 13.78 -2.74
N THR A 344 28.95 13.17 -3.21
CA THR A 344 28.88 11.73 -3.53
C THR A 344 29.34 11.37 -4.94
N ALA A 345 29.81 12.34 -5.72
CA ALA A 345 30.30 12.16 -7.08
C ALA A 345 31.68 11.50 -7.14
N ALA A 346 31.85 10.49 -7.98
CA ALA A 346 33.12 9.82 -8.23
C ALA A 346 34.09 10.75 -9.00
N PRO A 347 35.22 11.20 -8.40
CA PRO A 347 36.04 12.24 -9.02
C PRO A 347 36.76 11.80 -10.29
N PHE A 348 37.12 10.52 -10.39
CA PHE A 348 37.85 9.91 -11.51
C PHE A 348 37.00 9.70 -12.78
N LEU A 349 35.69 9.96 -12.72
CA LEU A 349 34.79 9.88 -13.89
C LEU A 349 34.59 11.22 -14.60
N LYS A 350 35.27 12.28 -14.15
CA LYS A 350 35.11 13.66 -14.67
C LYS A 350 35.20 13.71 -16.19
N ASP A 351 36.16 12.98 -16.75
CA ASP A 351 36.54 13.09 -18.16
C ASP A 351 35.80 12.08 -19.06
N ILE A 352 34.83 11.33 -18.51
CA ILE A 352 33.93 10.43 -19.25
C ILE A 352 32.58 11.15 -19.44
N PRO A 353 32.21 11.63 -20.64
CA PRO A 353 31.08 12.55 -20.81
C PRO A 353 29.73 12.05 -20.27
N PHE A 354 29.44 10.76 -20.42
CA PHE A 354 28.19 10.13 -19.97
C PHE A 354 28.22 9.68 -18.49
N LEU A 355 29.39 9.66 -17.84
CA LEU A 355 29.57 9.34 -16.41
C LEU A 355 30.14 10.52 -15.60
N ASN A 356 30.20 11.73 -16.14
CA ASN A 356 30.70 12.91 -15.44
C ASN A 356 29.75 13.35 -14.31
N GLU A 357 29.90 12.67 -13.17
CA GLU A 357 29.25 12.97 -11.91
C GLU A 357 29.86 14.21 -11.24
N SER A 358 31.15 14.44 -11.47
CA SER A 358 32.02 15.41 -10.80
C SER A 358 32.13 16.73 -11.58
N ARG A 359 30.99 17.21 -12.11
CA ARG A 359 30.85 18.48 -12.83
C ARG A 359 31.46 19.66 -12.07
N GLU A 360 31.78 20.71 -12.80
CA GLU A 360 32.40 21.93 -12.28
C GLU A 360 31.62 22.52 -11.09
N LEU A 361 32.37 22.97 -10.09
CA LEU A 361 31.81 23.51 -8.85
C LEU A 361 31.28 24.92 -9.12
N SER A 362 30.01 25.16 -8.81
CA SER A 362 29.44 26.51 -8.88
C SER A 362 30.14 27.46 -7.88
N THR A 363 30.09 28.77 -8.12
CA THR A 363 30.69 29.78 -7.21
C THR A 363 30.23 29.59 -5.76
N SER A 364 28.95 29.27 -5.56
CA SER A 364 28.34 28.97 -4.26
C SER A 364 28.88 27.70 -3.57
N GLN A 365 29.54 26.80 -4.30
CA GLN A 365 30.15 25.58 -3.79
C GLN A 365 31.65 25.79 -3.52
N GLN A 366 32.32 26.57 -4.36
CA GLN A 366 33.72 26.98 -4.16
C GLN A 366 33.89 27.85 -2.91
N THR A 367 32.91 28.71 -2.58
CA THR A 367 32.90 29.49 -1.33
C THR A 367 32.48 28.68 -0.10
N ARG A 368 31.83 27.53 -0.28
CA ARG A 368 31.33 26.67 0.81
C ARG A 368 32.39 25.71 1.34
N PHE A 369 33.12 25.04 0.44
CA PHE A 369 34.26 24.19 0.79
C PHE A 369 35.35 24.31 -0.27
N THR A 370 36.62 24.09 0.11
CA THR A 370 37.73 24.13 -0.84
C THR A 370 37.58 23.03 -1.90
N VAL A 371 38.12 23.26 -3.10
CA VAL A 371 38.10 22.28 -4.20
C VAL A 371 38.64 20.91 -3.74
N GLN A 372 39.72 20.91 -2.96
CA GLN A 372 40.30 19.69 -2.38
C GLN A 372 39.32 18.95 -1.46
N THR A 373 38.55 19.65 -0.63
CA THR A 373 37.51 19.04 0.22
C THR A 373 36.45 18.31 -0.61
N TRP A 374 35.98 18.90 -1.72
CA TRP A 374 35.03 18.25 -2.63
C TRP A 374 35.59 16.97 -3.28
N HIS A 375 36.88 16.97 -3.64
CA HIS A 375 37.52 15.77 -4.20
C HIS A 375 37.73 14.66 -3.15
N VAL A 376 38.22 15.01 -1.95
CA VAL A 376 38.42 14.04 -0.86
C VAL A 376 37.10 13.41 -0.43
N ALA A 377 36.04 14.21 -0.26
CA ALA A 377 34.70 13.71 0.03
C ALA A 377 34.14 12.80 -1.08
N GLY A 378 34.41 13.11 -2.35
CA GLY A 378 34.07 12.28 -3.50
C GLY A 378 34.76 10.91 -3.48
N TYR A 379 36.06 10.86 -3.18
CA TYR A 379 36.79 9.59 -3.06
C TYR A 379 36.30 8.74 -1.86
N ILE A 380 36.12 9.34 -0.69
CA ILE A 380 35.58 8.65 0.50
C ILE A 380 34.17 8.11 0.23
N SER A 381 33.30 8.93 -0.38
CA SER A 381 31.95 8.51 -0.78
C SER A 381 31.98 7.40 -1.82
N THR A 382 32.97 7.39 -2.72
CA THR A 382 33.09 6.32 -3.72
C THR A 382 33.56 5.01 -3.10
N ALA A 383 34.49 5.03 -2.14
CA ALA A 383 34.85 3.83 -1.38
C ALA A 383 33.63 3.24 -0.64
N ALA A 384 32.82 4.09 0.00
CA ALA A 384 31.55 3.67 0.61
C ALA A 384 30.53 3.14 -0.43
N ARG A 385 30.41 3.77 -1.60
CA ARG A 385 29.57 3.27 -2.71
C ARG A 385 30.03 1.89 -3.16
N LEU A 386 31.32 1.61 -3.29
CA LEU A 386 31.82 0.30 -3.74
C LEU A 386 31.46 -0.83 -2.75
N VAL A 387 31.52 -0.57 -1.44
CA VAL A 387 31.06 -1.53 -0.42
C VAL A 387 29.55 -1.79 -0.52
N LEU A 388 28.75 -0.73 -0.70
CA LEU A 388 27.31 -0.85 -0.90
C LEU A 388 26.95 -1.53 -2.23
N ILE A 389 27.70 -1.29 -3.31
CA ILE A 389 27.55 -1.96 -4.62
C ILE A 389 27.80 -3.45 -4.46
N TYR A 390 28.88 -3.84 -3.80
CA TYR A 390 29.20 -5.26 -3.57
C TYR A 390 28.09 -5.97 -2.77
N PHE A 391 27.66 -5.38 -1.66
CA PHE A 391 26.58 -5.95 -0.84
C PHE A 391 25.25 -6.03 -1.61
N LEU A 392 24.88 -4.98 -2.35
CA LEU A 392 23.65 -4.93 -3.13
C LEU A 392 23.67 -5.91 -4.32
N PHE A 393 24.81 -6.05 -5.00
CA PHE A 393 25.00 -7.05 -6.06
C PHE A 393 24.90 -8.48 -5.51
N TYR A 394 25.57 -8.77 -4.40
CA TYR A 394 25.48 -10.07 -3.73
C TYR A 394 24.04 -10.37 -3.30
N TYR A 395 23.35 -9.42 -2.66
CA TYR A 395 21.96 -9.61 -2.25
C TYR A 395 21.04 -9.86 -3.45
N LEU A 396 21.12 -9.05 -4.51
CA LEU A 396 20.24 -9.14 -5.68
C LEU A 396 20.50 -10.36 -6.58
N THR A 397 21.72 -10.92 -6.57
CA THR A 397 22.09 -12.04 -7.47
C THR A 397 22.31 -13.38 -6.76
N GLN A 398 22.53 -13.40 -5.44
CA GLN A 398 22.87 -14.63 -4.70
C GLN A 398 21.87 -15.00 -3.59
N LYS A 399 20.97 -14.10 -3.15
CA LYS A 399 19.91 -14.48 -2.20
C LYS A 399 18.72 -15.12 -2.94
N PRO A 400 18.23 -16.27 -2.47
CA PRO A 400 17.02 -16.88 -3.01
C PRO A 400 15.79 -16.03 -2.64
N TYR A 401 14.84 -15.98 -3.57
CA TYR A 401 13.62 -15.19 -3.53
C TYR A 401 12.47 -15.98 -4.15
N GLY A 402 11.30 -15.91 -3.51
CA GLY A 402 10.07 -16.56 -3.95
C GLY A 402 10.11 -18.09 -3.93
N ASP A 403 8.97 -18.68 -4.26
CA ASP A 403 8.81 -20.13 -4.30
C ASP A 403 9.66 -20.72 -5.44
N GLY A 404 10.58 -21.62 -5.09
CA GLY A 404 11.59 -22.15 -6.02
C GLY A 404 12.97 -21.48 -5.91
N GLY A 405 13.14 -20.44 -5.08
CA GLY A 405 14.47 -20.00 -4.61
C GLY A 405 15.39 -19.36 -5.66
N ARG A 406 14.83 -18.74 -6.71
CA ARG A 406 15.60 -17.99 -7.72
C ARG A 406 16.22 -16.73 -7.12
N SER A 407 17.27 -16.18 -7.73
CA SER A 407 17.75 -14.84 -7.38
C SER A 407 16.76 -13.75 -7.82
N TYR A 408 16.86 -12.53 -7.27
CA TYR A 408 16.06 -11.40 -7.72
C TYR A 408 16.36 -11.05 -9.19
N PHE A 409 17.63 -11.16 -9.61
CA PHE A 409 18.07 -11.07 -11.00
C PHE A 409 18.88 -12.32 -11.38
N GLU A 410 18.48 -13.02 -12.45
CA GLU A 410 19.27 -14.10 -13.07
C GLU A 410 20.42 -13.46 -13.86
N LEU A 411 21.69 -13.82 -13.58
CA LEU A 411 22.86 -13.25 -14.27
C LEU A 411 22.97 -13.73 -15.73
N THR A 412 22.46 -14.92 -16.02
CA THR A 412 22.42 -15.55 -17.35
C THR A 412 20.99 -15.98 -17.67
N PRO A 413 20.49 -15.84 -18.92
CA PRO A 413 19.19 -16.38 -19.30
C PRO A 413 19.09 -17.88 -19.01
N THR A 414 17.98 -18.29 -18.41
CA THR A 414 17.62 -19.69 -18.20
C THR A 414 17.22 -20.41 -19.51
N ASP A 415 16.85 -19.66 -20.54
CA ASP A 415 16.56 -20.15 -21.90
C ASP A 415 16.95 -19.08 -22.94
N TRP A 416 17.69 -19.48 -23.97
CA TRP A 416 18.15 -18.65 -25.08
C TRP A 416 17.31 -18.81 -26.36
N SER A 417 16.27 -19.66 -26.35
CA SER A 417 15.33 -19.81 -27.46
C SER A 417 14.12 -18.87 -27.34
N SER A 418 13.67 -18.56 -26.12
CA SER A 418 12.56 -17.64 -25.87
C SER A 418 12.97 -16.17 -25.91
N LEU A 419 12.46 -15.44 -26.90
CA LEU A 419 12.57 -13.98 -26.98
C LEU A 419 12.00 -13.25 -25.74
N ASN A 420 10.98 -13.81 -25.08
CA ASN A 420 10.47 -13.25 -23.82
C ASN A 420 11.54 -13.37 -22.71
N ARG A 421 12.18 -14.53 -22.55
CA ARG A 421 13.22 -14.72 -21.51
C ARG A 421 14.45 -13.86 -21.77
N ILE A 422 14.89 -13.74 -23.03
CA ILE A 422 15.98 -12.82 -23.40
C ILE A 422 15.59 -11.36 -23.13
N GLY A 423 14.36 -10.95 -23.47
CA GLY A 423 13.86 -9.60 -23.21
C GLY A 423 13.79 -9.27 -21.71
N VAL A 424 13.23 -10.17 -20.90
CA VAL A 424 13.18 -10.06 -19.43
C VAL A 424 14.58 -9.96 -18.84
N TRP A 425 15.50 -10.82 -19.26
CA TRP A 425 16.89 -10.79 -18.80
C TRP A 425 17.60 -9.47 -19.20
N ALA A 426 17.41 -8.99 -20.42
CA ALA A 426 18.03 -7.74 -20.88
C ALA A 426 17.49 -6.50 -20.11
N VAL A 427 16.17 -6.42 -19.91
CA VAL A 427 15.54 -5.39 -19.07
C VAL A 427 16.03 -5.52 -17.61
N GLY A 428 16.08 -6.74 -17.08
CA GLY A 428 16.60 -7.03 -15.75
C GLY A 428 18.06 -6.59 -15.57
N LEU A 429 18.93 -6.88 -16.54
CA LEU A 429 20.33 -6.48 -16.52
C LEU A 429 20.49 -4.95 -16.53
N VAL A 430 19.72 -4.24 -17.35
CA VAL A 430 19.70 -2.76 -17.35
C VAL A 430 19.20 -2.22 -16.01
N CYS A 431 18.12 -2.78 -15.45
CA CYS A 431 17.61 -2.43 -14.13
C CYS A 431 18.64 -2.69 -13.01
N LEU A 432 19.39 -3.80 -13.08
CA LEU A 432 20.45 -4.15 -12.13
C LEU A 432 21.61 -3.15 -12.21
N ILE A 433 22.12 -2.84 -13.41
CA ILE A 433 23.20 -1.88 -13.62
C ILE A 433 22.82 -0.49 -13.08
N LEU A 434 21.62 0.00 -13.42
CA LEU A 434 21.11 1.29 -12.93
C LEU A 434 20.91 1.29 -11.41
N THR A 435 20.37 0.21 -10.85
CA THR A 435 20.19 0.02 -9.39
C THR A 435 21.53 0.12 -8.65
N LEU A 436 22.55 -0.63 -9.10
CA LEU A 436 23.88 -0.63 -8.49
C LEU A 436 24.59 0.73 -8.64
N TRP A 437 24.41 1.42 -9.76
CA TRP A 437 25.03 2.73 -9.96
C TRP A 437 24.41 3.84 -9.11
N ILE A 438 23.07 3.87 -9.05
CA ILE A 438 22.29 4.99 -8.54
C ILE A 438 21.92 4.82 -7.06
N ILE A 439 21.45 3.65 -6.62
CA ILE A 439 20.92 3.49 -5.25
C ILE A 439 22.00 3.71 -4.17
N PRO A 440 23.21 3.12 -4.26
CA PRO A 440 24.31 3.41 -3.32
C PRO A 440 24.66 4.90 -3.22
N ARG A 441 24.63 5.64 -4.35
CA ARG A 441 24.84 7.09 -4.35
C ARG A 441 23.68 7.83 -3.68
N PHE A 442 22.45 7.45 -4.01
CA PHE A 442 21.22 8.03 -3.47
C PHE A 442 21.08 7.83 -1.95
N ILE A 443 21.47 6.66 -1.42
CA ILE A 443 21.49 6.38 0.02
C ILE A 443 22.43 7.38 0.73
N ILE A 444 23.70 7.44 0.33
CA ILE A 444 24.69 8.32 0.96
C ILE A 444 24.29 9.79 0.81
N ALA A 445 23.82 10.20 -0.37
CA ALA A 445 23.36 11.56 -0.61
C ALA A 445 22.10 11.91 0.21
N THR A 446 21.21 10.95 0.47
CA THR A 446 20.06 11.14 1.36
C THR A 446 20.50 11.28 2.82
N CYS A 447 21.43 10.44 3.30
CA CYS A 447 21.99 10.53 4.65
C CYS A 447 22.72 11.86 4.92
N MET A 448 23.46 12.38 3.94
CA MET A 448 24.20 13.65 4.08
C MET A 448 23.32 14.90 3.89
N SER A 449 22.18 14.81 3.20
CA SER A 449 21.34 15.97 2.87
C SER A 449 20.83 16.76 4.09
N PRO A 450 20.30 16.14 5.17
CA PRO A 450 19.83 16.89 6.35
C PRO A 450 20.89 17.81 6.96
N CYS A 451 22.14 17.33 7.08
CA CYS A 451 23.24 18.12 7.63
C CYS A 451 23.52 19.38 6.78
N LEU A 452 23.59 19.22 5.46
CA LEU A 452 23.87 20.31 4.52
C LEU A 452 22.69 21.28 4.37
N ILE A 453 21.45 20.81 4.48
CA ILE A 453 20.25 21.66 4.52
C ILE A 453 20.23 22.50 5.81
N VAL A 454 20.58 21.91 6.96
CA VAL A 454 20.68 22.62 8.24
C VAL A 454 21.82 23.64 8.22
N GLN A 455 23.00 23.29 7.67
CA GLN A 455 24.12 24.22 7.48
C GLN A 455 23.74 25.40 6.57
N ASP A 456 23.07 25.12 5.45
CA ASP A 456 22.58 26.14 4.50
C ASP A 456 21.53 27.06 5.15
N TYR A 457 20.61 26.50 5.95
CA TYR A 457 19.63 27.26 6.72
C TYR A 457 20.31 28.22 7.71
N PHE A 458 21.27 27.75 8.50
CA PHE A 458 22.00 28.60 9.45
C PHE A 458 22.81 29.69 8.75
N HIS A 459 23.46 29.38 7.62
CA HIS A 459 24.18 30.37 6.82
C HIS A 459 23.26 31.48 6.29
N ARG A 460 22.10 31.10 5.71
CA ARG A 460 21.07 32.08 5.28
C ARG A 460 20.45 32.86 6.44
N ARG A 461 20.36 32.28 7.65
CA ARG A 461 19.79 32.95 8.82
C ARG A 461 20.60 34.18 9.25
N VAL A 462 21.92 34.20 8.99
CA VAL A 462 22.80 35.35 9.30
C VAL A 462 22.53 36.53 8.35
N ASN A 463 22.25 36.28 7.07
CA ASN A 463 21.93 37.33 6.09
C ASN A 463 20.41 37.48 5.90
N GLN A 464 19.86 38.53 6.50
CA GLN A 464 18.42 38.86 6.48
C GLN A 464 17.81 38.94 5.07
N GLU A 465 18.55 39.44 4.07
CA GLU A 465 18.08 39.50 2.67
C GLU A 465 17.91 38.09 2.11
N THR A 466 18.90 37.20 2.28
CA THR A 466 18.83 35.81 1.79
C THR A 466 17.73 35.00 2.48
N SER A 467 17.50 35.26 3.77
CA SER A 467 16.41 34.67 4.56
C SER A 467 15.04 35.12 4.06
N GLN A 468 14.86 36.43 3.79
CA GLN A 468 13.62 36.98 3.26
C GLN A 468 13.35 36.47 1.82
N LYS A 469 14.36 36.47 0.96
CA LYS A 469 14.30 35.95 -0.41
C LYS A 469 13.91 34.46 -0.44
N ALA A 470 14.44 33.66 0.48
CA ALA A 470 14.04 32.26 0.63
C ALA A 470 12.58 32.11 1.07
N PHE A 471 12.09 32.94 2.00
CA PHE A 471 10.68 32.96 2.39
C PHE A 471 9.76 33.34 1.24
N ASP A 472 10.04 34.42 0.50
CA ASP A 472 9.15 34.85 -0.59
C ASP A 472 9.14 33.86 -1.76
N GLU A 473 10.23 33.15 -2.05
CA GLU A 473 10.23 32.03 -3.02
C GLU A 473 9.41 30.82 -2.54
N MET A 474 9.49 30.44 -1.26
CA MET A 474 8.60 29.42 -0.69
C MET A 474 7.13 29.87 -0.71
N HIS A 475 6.87 31.15 -0.44
CA HIS A 475 5.53 31.71 -0.41
C HIS A 475 4.91 31.85 -1.82
N LYS A 476 5.69 32.12 -2.87
CA LYS A 476 5.26 31.99 -4.28
C LYS A 476 4.83 30.54 -4.59
N ARG A 477 5.48 29.56 -3.99
CA ARG A 477 5.20 28.12 -4.14
C ARG A 477 4.07 27.59 -3.25
N ARG A 478 3.37 28.43 -2.47
CA ARG A 478 2.25 28.02 -1.60
C ARG A 478 1.15 27.23 -2.32
N PHE A 479 0.99 27.42 -3.63
CA PHE A 479 0.07 26.64 -4.46
C PHE A 479 0.33 25.13 -4.43
N PHE A 480 1.59 24.68 -4.26
CA PHE A 480 1.89 23.27 -4.01
C PHE A 480 1.29 22.79 -2.69
N GLY A 481 1.47 23.57 -1.61
CA GLY A 481 0.86 23.29 -0.31
C GLY A 481 -0.66 23.19 -0.39
N ILE A 482 -1.31 24.17 -1.00
CA ILE A 482 -2.78 24.23 -1.18
C ILE A 482 -3.29 23.04 -2.01
N GLY A 483 -2.69 22.79 -3.19
CA GLY A 483 -3.09 21.68 -4.05
C GLY A 483 -2.86 20.33 -3.39
N GLY A 484 -1.74 20.19 -2.66
CA GLY A 484 -1.40 19.01 -1.89
C GLY A 484 -2.40 18.72 -0.77
N THR A 485 -2.63 19.68 0.12
CA THR A 485 -3.53 19.52 1.27
C THR A 485 -5.00 19.41 0.87
N PHE A 486 -5.42 20.07 -0.22
CA PHE A 486 -6.77 19.92 -0.78
C PHE A 486 -7.02 18.50 -1.30
N MET A 487 -6.14 17.99 -2.17
CA MET A 487 -6.26 16.62 -2.69
C MET A 487 -6.12 15.56 -1.60
N THR A 488 -5.28 15.81 -0.58
CA THR A 488 -5.12 14.93 0.58
C THR A 488 -6.36 14.96 1.50
N GLY A 489 -6.94 16.15 1.70
CA GLY A 489 -8.19 16.34 2.42
C GLY A 489 -9.38 15.65 1.74
N ILE A 490 -9.43 15.64 0.39
CA ILE A 490 -10.44 14.86 -0.35
C ILE A 490 -10.28 13.36 -0.09
N GLY A 491 -9.07 12.81 -0.21
CA GLY A 491 -8.82 11.39 0.08
C GLY A 491 -9.20 11.01 1.52
N GLY A 492 -8.81 11.86 2.49
CA GLY A 492 -9.20 11.70 3.89
C GLY A 492 -10.71 11.83 4.14
N LEU A 493 -11.40 12.72 3.42
CA LEU A 493 -12.86 12.85 3.50
C LEU A 493 -13.59 11.63 2.95
N VAL A 494 -13.11 11.03 1.86
CA VAL A 494 -13.66 9.76 1.32
C VAL A 494 -13.56 8.64 2.36
N LEU A 495 -12.44 8.56 3.11
CA LEU A 495 -12.29 7.60 4.20
C LEU A 495 -13.21 7.91 5.40
N LEU A 496 -13.28 9.17 5.84
CA LEU A 496 -14.20 9.58 6.91
C LEU A 496 -15.67 9.28 6.56
N LEU A 497 -16.08 9.50 5.31
CA LEU A 497 -17.41 9.17 4.83
C LEU A 497 -17.62 7.65 4.72
N SER A 498 -16.66 6.89 4.19
CA SER A 498 -16.73 5.42 4.13
C SER A 498 -16.89 4.80 5.51
N ASN A 499 -16.08 5.22 6.49
CA ASN A 499 -16.15 4.74 7.87
C ASN A 499 -17.42 5.18 8.63
N SER A 500 -18.15 6.18 8.12
CA SER A 500 -19.44 6.60 8.69
C SER A 500 -20.63 5.74 8.20
N LEU A 501 -20.42 4.89 7.20
CA LEU A 501 -21.39 3.91 6.72
C LEU A 501 -21.29 2.61 7.54
N PRO A 502 -22.40 1.87 7.73
CA PRO A 502 -22.37 0.55 8.35
C PRO A 502 -21.52 -0.42 7.50
N ALA A 503 -20.99 -1.47 8.14
CA ALA A 503 -19.92 -2.32 7.59
C ALA A 503 -20.24 -2.94 6.21
N ASP A 504 -21.50 -3.29 5.98
CA ASP A 504 -22.05 -3.80 4.72
C ASP A 504 -22.11 -2.76 3.60
N ALA A 505 -22.20 -1.48 3.95
CA ALA A 505 -22.29 -0.35 3.02
C ALA A 505 -20.96 0.40 2.81
N GLN A 506 -19.88 0.02 3.51
CA GLN A 506 -18.57 0.65 3.35
C GLN A 506 -18.05 0.51 1.91
N ILE A 507 -17.71 1.65 1.32
CA ILE A 507 -17.08 1.72 -0.02
C ILE A 507 -15.68 1.10 0.03
N VAL A 508 -15.01 1.28 1.17
CA VAL A 508 -13.65 0.85 1.44
C VAL A 508 -13.58 0.39 2.90
N SER A 509 -13.22 -0.87 3.14
CA SER A 509 -13.05 -1.39 4.50
C SER A 509 -11.63 -1.13 5.02
N GLU A 510 -11.52 -0.76 6.29
CA GLU A 510 -10.22 -0.55 6.96
C GLU A 510 -9.61 -1.81 7.57
N ASN A 511 -10.40 -2.88 7.63
CA ASN A 511 -10.07 -4.17 8.22
C ASN A 511 -8.86 -4.85 7.53
N PHE A 512 -8.20 -5.73 8.28
CA PHE A 512 -7.14 -6.58 7.77
C PHE A 512 -7.73 -7.81 7.07
N SER A 513 -7.15 -8.16 5.91
CA SER A 513 -7.52 -9.34 5.11
C SER A 513 -6.25 -10.08 4.67
N PRO A 514 -6.27 -11.42 4.59
CA PRO A 514 -5.12 -12.19 4.13
C PRO A 514 -4.80 -11.91 2.67
N LEU A 515 -3.50 -11.92 2.33
CA LEU A 515 -3.06 -11.77 0.93
C LEU A 515 -3.49 -12.97 0.07
N GLN A 516 -4.02 -12.64 -1.11
CA GLN A 516 -4.13 -13.55 -2.25
C GLN A 516 -2.77 -14.23 -2.49
N PRO A 517 -2.70 -15.56 -2.77
CA PRO A 517 -1.44 -16.30 -2.80
C PRO A 517 -0.35 -15.67 -3.69
N VAL A 518 -0.73 -15.22 -4.89
CA VAL A 518 0.17 -14.56 -5.86
C VAL A 518 0.80 -13.24 -5.36
N LEU A 519 0.23 -12.61 -4.33
CA LEU A 519 0.74 -11.36 -3.76
C LEU A 519 1.73 -11.58 -2.61
N ARG A 520 1.98 -12.83 -2.19
CA ARG A 520 2.88 -13.18 -1.09
C ARG A 520 4.36 -13.04 -1.47
N SER A 521 4.71 -13.30 -2.73
CA SER A 521 6.04 -13.03 -3.30
C SER A 521 6.22 -11.53 -3.58
N ASN A 522 6.39 -10.76 -2.51
CA ASN A 522 6.06 -9.34 -2.51
C ASN A 522 7.22 -8.37 -2.88
N PHE A 523 8.43 -8.81 -3.25
CA PHE A 523 9.51 -7.86 -3.58
C PHE A 523 9.19 -7.07 -4.85
N TRP A 524 9.01 -7.79 -5.97
CA TRP A 524 8.73 -7.19 -7.26
C TRP A 524 7.38 -6.46 -7.25
N LEU A 525 6.38 -7.02 -6.56
CA LEU A 525 5.08 -6.39 -6.35
C LEU A 525 5.21 -5.07 -5.56
N THR A 526 5.87 -5.08 -4.40
CA THR A 526 6.05 -3.88 -3.56
C THR A 526 6.72 -2.75 -4.35
N ILE A 527 7.84 -3.02 -5.04
CA ILE A 527 8.54 -1.95 -5.77
C ILE A 527 7.76 -1.48 -7.01
N HIS A 528 7.06 -2.36 -7.72
CA HIS A 528 6.14 -1.98 -8.80
C HIS A 528 5.01 -1.08 -8.28
N VAL A 529 4.25 -1.55 -7.29
CA VAL A 529 3.03 -0.87 -6.82
C VAL A 529 3.37 0.45 -6.12
N LEU A 530 4.38 0.49 -5.25
CA LEU A 530 4.81 1.76 -4.62
C LEU A 530 5.23 2.79 -5.69
N THR A 531 5.92 2.37 -6.75
CA THR A 531 6.38 3.28 -7.81
C THR A 531 5.23 3.77 -8.68
N ILE A 532 4.34 2.88 -9.14
CA ILE A 532 3.23 3.27 -10.02
C ILE A 532 2.15 4.06 -9.26
N VAL A 533 1.86 3.72 -8.00
CA VAL A 533 0.93 4.50 -7.16
C VAL A 533 1.54 5.85 -6.75
N ALA A 534 2.87 5.94 -6.60
CA ALA A 534 3.53 7.24 -6.47
C ALA A 534 3.42 8.09 -7.74
N SER A 535 3.35 7.49 -8.93
CA SER A 535 3.02 8.22 -10.18
C SER A 535 1.60 8.81 -10.12
N TYR A 536 0.65 8.09 -9.53
CA TYR A 536 -0.71 8.58 -9.31
C TYR A 536 -0.73 9.76 -8.33
N GLY A 537 0.14 9.73 -7.30
CA GLY A 537 0.34 10.88 -6.41
C GLY A 537 0.91 12.11 -7.12
N ALA A 538 1.89 11.94 -8.02
CA ALA A 538 2.42 13.03 -8.83
C ALA A 538 1.36 13.59 -9.82
N GLY A 539 0.56 12.71 -10.44
CA GLY A 539 -0.57 13.09 -11.27
C GLY A 539 -1.69 13.82 -10.49
N GLY A 540 -1.96 13.38 -9.25
CA GLY A 540 -2.95 14.00 -8.35
C GLY A 540 -2.51 15.39 -7.87
N LEU A 541 -1.22 15.59 -7.60
CA LEU A 541 -0.68 16.92 -7.34
C LEU A 541 -0.79 17.84 -8.56
N ALA A 542 -0.52 17.31 -9.77
CA ALA A 542 -0.72 18.05 -11.01
C ALA A 542 -2.20 18.42 -11.20
N LEU A 543 -3.15 17.52 -10.89
CA LEU A 543 -4.58 17.78 -10.92
C LEU A 543 -5.01 18.87 -9.92
N GLY A 544 -4.50 18.84 -8.69
CA GLY A 544 -4.78 19.86 -7.68
C GLY A 544 -4.29 21.25 -8.12
N LEU A 545 -3.07 21.34 -8.62
CA LEU A 545 -2.51 22.57 -9.21
C LEU A 545 -3.30 23.03 -10.45
N GLY A 546 -3.75 22.08 -11.28
CA GLY A 546 -4.57 22.35 -12.46
C GLY A 546 -5.92 22.96 -12.09
N ASN A 547 -6.61 22.41 -11.09
CA ASN A 547 -7.87 22.95 -10.59
C ASN A 547 -7.74 24.38 -10.04
N ILE A 548 -6.65 24.68 -9.31
CA ILE A 548 -6.34 26.06 -8.88
C ILE A 548 -6.17 26.98 -10.11
N ALA A 549 -5.52 26.50 -11.18
CA ALA A 549 -5.33 27.28 -12.41
C ALA A 549 -6.65 27.51 -13.18
N LEU A 550 -7.53 26.50 -13.25
CA LEU A 550 -8.87 26.64 -13.83
C LEU A 550 -9.70 27.68 -13.06
N GLY A 551 -9.61 27.70 -11.73
CA GLY A 551 -10.20 28.76 -10.89
C GLY A 551 -9.72 30.16 -11.28
N TYR A 552 -8.41 30.35 -11.52
CA TYR A 552 -7.89 31.61 -12.04
C TYR A 552 -8.36 31.92 -13.48
N TYR A 553 -8.49 30.93 -14.36
CA TYR A 553 -9.04 31.15 -15.72
C TYR A 553 -10.51 31.58 -15.72
N ILE A 554 -11.30 31.14 -14.73
CA ILE A 554 -12.73 31.48 -14.60
C ILE A 554 -12.92 32.84 -13.90
N PHE A 555 -12.36 33.00 -12.70
CA PHE A 555 -12.65 34.14 -11.81
C PHE A 555 -11.58 35.25 -11.84
N GLY A 556 -10.43 35.01 -12.45
CA GLY A 556 -9.33 35.96 -12.49
C GLY A 556 -9.55 37.13 -13.47
N LYS A 557 -9.01 38.30 -13.12
CA LYS A 557 -9.02 39.47 -14.00
C LYS A 557 -8.05 39.27 -15.17
N TYR A 558 -8.57 39.31 -16.39
CA TYR A 558 -7.78 39.32 -17.61
C TYR A 558 -7.09 40.69 -17.75
N ARG A 559 -5.85 40.68 -18.23
CA ARG A 559 -4.95 41.83 -18.30
C ARG A 559 -4.88 42.35 -19.74
N LEU A 560 -4.59 43.63 -19.90
CA LEU A 560 -4.38 44.26 -21.20
C LEU A 560 -3.24 43.58 -22.00
N PRO A 561 -3.20 43.76 -23.33
CA PRO A 561 -2.14 43.24 -24.20
C PRO A 561 -0.72 43.68 -23.80
N ALA A 562 0.30 43.04 -24.36
CA ALA A 562 1.68 43.48 -24.18
C ALA A 562 1.97 44.73 -25.03
N GLY A 563 2.90 45.59 -24.59
CA GLY A 563 3.35 46.75 -25.36
C GLY A 563 2.33 47.88 -25.54
N GLY A 564 1.26 47.95 -24.74
CA GLY A 564 0.28 49.03 -24.79
C GLY A 564 -0.69 49.00 -25.99
N VAL A 565 -0.59 47.98 -26.86
CA VAL A 565 -1.44 47.85 -28.06
C VAL A 565 -2.91 47.64 -27.69
N ALA A 566 -3.74 48.65 -27.92
CA ALA A 566 -5.16 48.64 -27.52
C ALA A 566 -6.00 47.54 -28.20
N THR A 567 -5.59 47.10 -29.39
CA THR A 567 -6.30 46.11 -30.23
C THR A 567 -5.82 44.67 -30.05
N GLY A 568 -4.90 44.41 -29.12
CA GLY A 568 -4.30 43.08 -28.94
C GLY A 568 -5.18 42.09 -28.15
N ALA A 569 -4.77 40.82 -28.17
CA ALA A 569 -5.36 39.76 -27.35
C ALA A 569 -5.12 40.02 -25.85
N HIS A 570 -6.19 39.94 -25.05
CA HIS A 570 -6.09 40.05 -23.59
C HIS A 570 -5.35 38.85 -22.99
N ARG A 571 -4.54 39.10 -21.96
CA ARG A 571 -3.67 38.09 -21.34
C ARG A 571 -4.32 37.51 -20.07
N PRO A 572 -4.25 36.19 -19.82
CA PRO A 572 -4.78 35.60 -18.59
C PRO A 572 -4.02 36.09 -17.33
N PRO A 573 -4.56 35.81 -16.13
CA PRO A 573 -3.86 36.04 -14.87
C PRO A 573 -2.45 35.45 -14.86
N GLU A 574 -1.52 36.10 -14.17
CA GLU A 574 -0.12 35.69 -14.13
C GLU A 574 0.08 34.32 -13.46
N GLN A 575 -0.77 34.06 -12.47
CA GLN A 575 -0.82 32.81 -11.71
C GLN A 575 -1.02 31.61 -12.64
N CYS A 576 -1.77 31.75 -13.74
CA CYS A 576 -1.96 30.67 -14.71
C CYS A 576 -0.65 30.22 -15.38
N ALA A 577 0.30 31.14 -15.61
CA ALA A 577 1.61 30.80 -16.18
C ALA A 577 2.49 30.06 -15.16
N THR A 578 2.53 30.55 -13.93
CA THR A 578 3.24 29.90 -12.81
C THR A 578 2.69 28.51 -12.53
N LEU A 579 1.38 28.36 -12.47
CA LEU A 579 0.70 27.08 -12.24
C LEU A 579 0.89 26.10 -13.40
N ALA A 580 0.82 26.55 -14.66
CA ALA A 580 1.13 25.69 -15.82
C ALA A 580 2.57 25.17 -15.75
N GLN A 581 3.54 25.98 -15.30
CA GLN A 581 4.91 25.54 -15.10
C GLN A 581 5.05 24.54 -13.93
N TYR A 582 4.27 24.70 -12.86
CA TYR A 582 4.24 23.75 -11.73
C TYR A 582 3.56 22.42 -12.12
N CYS A 583 2.49 22.46 -12.92
CA CYS A 583 1.83 21.30 -13.51
C CYS A 583 2.80 20.54 -14.42
N TYR A 584 3.52 21.23 -15.31
CA TYR A 584 4.54 20.62 -16.18
C TYR A 584 5.62 19.87 -15.37
N ARG A 585 6.14 20.46 -14.27
CA ARG A 585 7.11 19.77 -13.41
C ARG A 585 6.51 18.58 -12.64
N SER A 586 5.24 18.65 -12.27
CA SER A 586 4.53 17.56 -11.59
C SER A 586 4.27 16.38 -12.55
N ILE A 587 3.87 16.68 -13.80
CA ILE A 587 3.73 15.67 -14.87
C ILE A 587 5.08 15.02 -15.22
N GLN A 588 6.20 15.77 -15.23
CA GLN A 588 7.52 15.16 -15.43
C GLN A 588 7.86 14.09 -14.38
N VAL A 589 7.46 14.30 -13.10
CA VAL A 589 7.60 13.27 -12.05
C VAL A 589 6.62 12.12 -12.27
N ALA A 590 5.37 12.40 -12.64
CA ALA A 590 4.37 11.39 -12.93
C ALA A 590 4.81 10.46 -14.07
N VAL A 591 5.29 11.01 -15.20
CA VAL A 591 5.76 10.23 -16.35
C VAL A 591 6.96 9.35 -16.00
N LEU A 592 7.93 9.87 -15.23
CA LEU A 592 9.08 9.09 -14.79
C LEU A 592 8.67 7.90 -13.93
N LEU A 593 7.83 8.13 -12.92
CA LEU A 593 7.35 7.08 -12.02
C LEU A 593 6.40 6.10 -12.72
N LEU A 594 5.57 6.57 -13.67
CA LEU A 594 4.67 5.70 -14.43
C LEU A 594 5.45 4.80 -15.40
N ALA A 595 6.45 5.33 -16.12
CA ALA A 595 7.30 4.54 -17.01
C ALA A 595 8.10 3.47 -16.25
N VAL A 596 8.78 3.84 -15.16
CA VAL A 596 9.53 2.90 -14.32
C VAL A 596 8.58 1.90 -13.65
N GLY A 597 7.43 2.37 -13.15
CA GLY A 597 6.38 1.53 -12.58
C GLY A 597 5.90 0.45 -13.54
N THR A 598 5.56 0.80 -14.79
CA THR A 598 5.12 -0.16 -15.81
C THR A 598 6.21 -1.20 -16.14
N ILE A 599 7.48 -0.80 -16.23
CA ILE A 599 8.60 -1.72 -16.46
C ILE A 599 8.79 -2.70 -15.29
N LEU A 600 8.74 -2.21 -14.04
CA LEU A 600 8.77 -3.05 -12.85
C LEU A 600 7.57 -4.00 -12.76
N GLY A 601 6.42 -3.59 -13.31
CA GLY A 601 5.21 -4.41 -13.43
C GLY A 601 5.41 -5.60 -14.37
N GLY A 602 6.08 -5.39 -15.50
CA GLY A 602 6.42 -6.48 -16.42
C GLY A 602 7.42 -7.49 -15.83
N LEU A 603 8.38 -7.03 -15.02
CA LEU A 603 9.27 -7.91 -14.27
C LEU A 603 8.51 -8.73 -13.20
N TRP A 604 7.55 -8.12 -12.50
CA TRP A 604 6.65 -8.85 -11.59
C TRP A 604 5.75 -9.86 -12.33
N ALA A 605 5.25 -9.51 -13.51
CA ALA A 605 4.40 -10.37 -14.34
C ALA A 605 5.14 -11.60 -14.86
N ASP A 606 6.42 -11.48 -15.24
CA ASP A 606 7.20 -12.64 -15.70
C ASP A 606 7.52 -13.62 -14.55
N VAL A 607 7.76 -13.09 -13.35
CA VAL A 607 7.93 -13.90 -12.13
C VAL A 607 6.62 -14.58 -11.71
N SER A 608 5.47 -13.91 -11.88
CA SER A 608 4.17 -14.39 -11.38
C SER A 608 3.41 -15.29 -12.37
N TRP A 609 3.59 -15.06 -13.68
CA TRP A 609 2.82 -15.71 -14.75
C TRP A 609 3.68 -16.19 -15.94
N GLY A 610 5.00 -15.99 -15.92
CA GLY A 610 5.90 -16.44 -16.99
C GLY A 610 5.87 -15.61 -18.28
N ARG A 611 5.29 -14.40 -18.25
CA ARG A 611 5.28 -13.44 -19.37
C ARG A 611 5.54 -12.00 -18.91
N PHE A 612 6.39 -11.25 -19.62
CA PHE A 612 6.63 -9.83 -19.30
C PHE A 612 5.42 -8.93 -19.61
N TRP A 613 4.63 -9.26 -20.63
CA TRP A 613 3.47 -8.51 -21.10
C TRP A 613 2.47 -9.45 -21.75
N GLY A 614 1.19 -9.08 -21.79
CA GLY A 614 0.11 -9.90 -22.32
C GLY A 614 -1.15 -9.13 -22.73
N TRP A 615 -1.08 -7.79 -22.77
CA TRP A 615 -2.18 -6.90 -23.16
C TRP A 615 -3.44 -7.01 -22.27
N ASP A 616 -3.23 -7.33 -20.98
CA ASP A 616 -4.27 -7.21 -19.95
C ASP A 616 -4.79 -5.75 -19.89
N PRO A 617 -6.08 -5.50 -19.62
CA PRO A 617 -6.60 -4.13 -19.58
C PRO A 617 -5.84 -3.19 -18.64
N LYS A 618 -5.24 -3.64 -17.53
CA LYS A 618 -4.38 -2.77 -16.71
C LYS A 618 -3.06 -2.43 -17.39
N GLU A 619 -2.42 -3.39 -18.04
CA GLU A 619 -1.21 -3.19 -18.84
C GLU A 619 -1.50 -2.13 -19.95
N VAL A 620 -2.63 -2.28 -20.64
CA VAL A 620 -3.10 -1.36 -21.68
C VAL A 620 -3.40 0.04 -21.14
N TRP A 621 -4.17 0.19 -20.05
CA TRP A 621 -4.51 1.50 -19.51
C TRP A 621 -3.32 2.21 -18.82
N ALA A 622 -2.34 1.47 -18.31
CA ALA A 622 -1.07 2.04 -17.86
C ALA A 622 -0.27 2.61 -19.05
N LEU A 623 -0.21 1.89 -20.18
CA LEU A 623 0.44 2.36 -21.41
C LEU A 623 -0.28 3.59 -21.99
N ILE A 624 -1.62 3.59 -22.06
CA ILE A 624 -2.41 4.76 -22.51
C ILE A 624 -2.15 5.97 -21.61
N SER A 625 -2.15 5.78 -20.29
CA SER A 625 -1.86 6.85 -19.33
C SER A 625 -0.47 7.45 -19.54
N LEU A 626 0.54 6.61 -19.80
CA LEU A 626 1.90 7.03 -20.09
C LEU A 626 1.98 7.83 -21.40
N LEU A 627 1.42 7.29 -22.49
CA LEU A 627 1.43 7.94 -23.81
C LEU A 627 0.71 9.29 -23.81
N ILE A 628 -0.42 9.42 -23.10
CA ILE A 628 -1.17 10.68 -22.99
C ILE A 628 -0.33 11.74 -22.27
N TYR A 629 0.22 11.45 -21.08
CA TYR A 629 1.08 12.42 -20.40
C TYR A 629 2.35 12.74 -21.19
N LEU A 630 2.94 11.75 -21.87
CA LEU A 630 4.13 11.93 -22.71
C LEU A 630 3.83 12.86 -23.89
N ALA A 631 2.68 12.72 -24.54
CA ALA A 631 2.22 13.61 -25.61
C ALA A 631 2.01 15.04 -25.11
N PHE A 632 1.39 15.25 -23.93
CA PHE A 632 1.26 16.58 -23.33
C PHE A 632 2.62 17.22 -22.99
N LEU A 633 3.62 16.44 -22.54
CA LEU A 633 4.98 16.96 -22.33
C LEU A 633 5.67 17.34 -23.65
N HIS A 634 5.59 16.50 -24.69
CA HIS A 634 6.23 16.74 -25.98
C HIS A 634 5.58 17.90 -26.74
N ALA A 635 4.26 17.96 -26.80
CA ALA A 635 3.54 19.06 -27.42
C ALA A 635 3.77 20.40 -26.69
N ARG A 636 4.15 20.38 -25.41
CA ARG A 636 4.63 21.57 -24.69
C ARG A 636 6.08 21.94 -25.03
N PHE A 637 6.96 20.95 -25.16
CA PHE A 637 8.35 21.16 -25.57
C PHE A 637 8.46 21.70 -27.00
N ALA A 638 7.66 21.17 -27.93
CA ALA A 638 7.53 21.64 -29.31
C ALA A 638 6.72 22.94 -29.48
N GLY A 639 6.30 23.59 -28.38
CA GLY A 639 5.57 24.86 -28.40
C GLY A 639 4.08 24.79 -28.79
N TRP A 640 3.59 23.64 -29.25
CA TRP A 640 2.19 23.44 -29.67
C TRP A 640 1.17 23.71 -28.54
N LEU A 641 1.55 23.46 -27.28
CA LEU A 641 0.70 23.73 -26.12
C LEU A 641 1.07 25.01 -25.38
N ASN A 642 0.10 25.92 -25.32
CA ASN A 642 0.12 27.08 -24.44
C ASN A 642 -0.19 26.70 -22.97
N ASN A 643 -0.18 27.69 -22.08
CA ASN A 643 -0.39 27.47 -20.64
C ASN A 643 -1.77 26.84 -20.31
N PHE A 644 -2.84 27.15 -21.07
CA PHE A 644 -4.16 26.52 -20.85
C PHE A 644 -4.13 25.05 -21.29
N GLY A 645 -3.50 24.75 -22.42
CA GLY A 645 -3.30 23.38 -22.90
C GLY A 645 -2.56 22.50 -21.88
N MET A 646 -1.61 23.06 -21.14
CA MET A 646 -0.95 22.36 -20.03
C MET A 646 -1.86 22.06 -18.83
N ILE A 647 -2.87 22.90 -18.57
CA ILE A 647 -3.87 22.63 -17.52
C ILE A 647 -4.88 21.58 -18.01
N ALA A 648 -5.29 21.61 -19.28
CA ALA A 648 -6.09 20.54 -19.87
C ALA A 648 -5.38 19.17 -19.76
N GLY A 649 -4.05 19.14 -19.92
CA GLY A 649 -3.23 17.94 -19.76
C GLY A 649 -3.27 17.31 -18.37
N THR A 650 -3.46 18.08 -17.29
CA THR A 650 -3.60 17.50 -15.94
C THR A 650 -4.93 16.77 -15.78
N ILE A 651 -6.01 17.31 -16.36
CA ILE A 651 -7.35 16.71 -16.37
C ILE A 651 -7.34 15.42 -17.21
N ALA A 652 -6.82 15.50 -18.44
CA ALA A 652 -6.79 14.39 -19.39
C ALA A 652 -5.94 13.21 -18.86
N GLY A 653 -4.69 13.44 -18.47
CA GLY A 653 -3.81 12.37 -17.98
C GLY A 653 -4.29 11.73 -16.68
N PHE A 654 -4.85 12.51 -15.73
CA PHE A 654 -5.38 11.93 -14.50
C PHE A 654 -6.68 11.15 -14.73
N SER A 655 -7.48 11.53 -15.73
CA SER A 655 -8.64 10.72 -16.16
C SER A 655 -8.21 9.32 -16.63
N MET A 656 -7.07 9.20 -17.31
CA MET A 656 -6.53 7.89 -17.73
C MET A 656 -6.04 7.07 -16.51
N ILE A 657 -5.41 7.72 -15.53
CA ILE A 657 -5.07 7.07 -14.25
C ILE A 657 -6.32 6.55 -13.52
N MET A 658 -7.40 7.34 -13.45
CA MET A 658 -8.67 6.89 -12.86
C MET A 658 -9.29 5.72 -13.63
N MET A 659 -9.17 5.69 -14.96
CA MET A 659 -9.58 4.53 -15.75
C MET A 659 -8.70 3.29 -15.44
N SER A 660 -7.38 3.43 -15.36
CA SER A 660 -6.48 2.33 -15.02
C SER A 660 -6.67 1.79 -13.60
N TRP A 661 -7.00 2.66 -12.63
CA TRP A 661 -7.08 2.31 -11.21
C TRP A 661 -8.48 1.89 -10.75
N VAL A 662 -9.55 2.54 -11.24
CA VAL A 662 -10.95 2.24 -10.85
C VAL A 662 -11.72 1.66 -12.03
N GLY A 663 -11.56 2.23 -13.21
CA GLY A 663 -12.23 1.77 -14.43
C GLY A 663 -11.95 0.29 -14.76
N VAL A 664 -10.70 -0.18 -14.67
CA VAL A 664 -10.38 -1.59 -14.91
C VAL A 664 -10.75 -2.49 -13.72
N ASN A 665 -10.50 -2.07 -12.48
CA ASN A 665 -10.78 -2.89 -11.29
C ASN A 665 -12.28 -3.13 -11.04
N PHE A 666 -13.14 -2.22 -11.50
CA PHE A 666 -14.55 -2.20 -11.13
C PHE A 666 -15.48 -1.89 -12.32
N GLY A 667 -15.12 -0.93 -13.18
CA GLY A 667 -15.94 -0.53 -14.32
C GLY A 667 -16.08 -1.61 -15.41
N LEU A 668 -14.96 -2.15 -15.90
CA LEU A 668 -14.96 -3.20 -16.92
C LEU A 668 -15.62 -4.51 -16.44
N PRO A 669 -15.43 -4.97 -15.18
CA PRO A 669 -16.20 -6.09 -14.61
C PRO A 669 -17.72 -5.95 -14.71
N LEU A 670 -18.28 -4.75 -14.48
CA LEU A 670 -19.73 -4.50 -14.63
C LEU A 670 -20.21 -4.48 -16.10
N LEU A 671 -19.29 -4.47 -17.06
CA LEU A 671 -19.55 -4.55 -18.50
C LEU A 671 -19.18 -5.92 -19.08
N SER A 672 -18.92 -6.91 -18.22
CA SER A 672 -18.50 -8.26 -18.61
C SER A 672 -19.43 -9.33 -18.01
N ASP A 673 -19.89 -10.26 -18.83
CA ASP A 673 -20.75 -11.37 -18.39
C ASP A 673 -20.05 -12.31 -17.39
N THR A 674 -18.72 -12.24 -17.31
CA THR A 674 -17.84 -13.02 -16.42
C THR A 674 -17.53 -12.35 -15.08
N GLY A 675 -18.05 -11.13 -14.83
CA GLY A 675 -17.86 -10.39 -13.57
C GLY A 675 -16.40 -10.05 -13.23
N SER A 676 -15.47 -10.22 -14.17
CA SER A 676 -14.03 -10.04 -13.99
C SER A 676 -13.34 -9.88 -15.35
N VAL A 677 -12.35 -8.99 -15.42
CA VAL A 677 -11.62 -8.70 -16.67
C VAL A 677 -10.12 -8.53 -16.40
N GLY A 678 -9.34 -9.57 -16.72
CA GLY A 678 -7.88 -9.59 -16.57
C GLY A 678 -7.37 -10.17 -15.25
N LEU A 679 -6.12 -10.65 -15.27
CA LEU A 679 -5.46 -11.34 -14.16
C LEU A 679 -5.16 -10.40 -12.97
N HIS A 680 -5.12 -9.09 -13.21
CA HIS A 680 -4.81 -8.09 -12.19
C HIS A 680 -6.01 -7.65 -11.34
N SER A 681 -7.23 -8.14 -11.59
CA SER A 681 -8.49 -7.56 -11.07
C SER A 681 -8.82 -7.90 -9.60
N TYR A 682 -7.82 -7.81 -8.70
CA TYR A 682 -7.93 -8.18 -7.28
C TYR A 682 -8.80 -7.26 -6.41
N GLY A 683 -9.37 -6.19 -6.96
CA GLY A 683 -10.10 -5.18 -6.20
C GLY A 683 -11.59 -5.50 -5.95
N ALA A 684 -12.16 -6.48 -6.65
CA ALA A 684 -13.61 -6.70 -6.71
C ALA A 684 -14.23 -7.01 -5.34
N GLY A 685 -15.33 -6.31 -5.02
CA GLY A 685 -16.15 -6.48 -3.82
C GLY A 685 -17.53 -5.84 -4.02
N GLU A 686 -18.51 -6.23 -3.20
CA GLU A 686 -19.94 -6.01 -3.49
C GLU A 686 -20.35 -4.52 -3.62
N ASN A 687 -19.64 -3.59 -2.94
CA ASN A 687 -19.87 -2.15 -3.06
C ASN A 687 -19.20 -1.47 -4.29
N ALA A 688 -18.60 -2.23 -5.22
CA ALA A 688 -17.90 -1.74 -6.40
C ALA A 688 -18.68 -0.67 -7.21
N SER A 689 -19.98 -0.88 -7.42
CA SER A 689 -20.85 0.03 -8.18
C SER A 689 -20.90 1.45 -7.60
N ARG A 690 -20.91 1.57 -6.26
CA ARG A 690 -20.91 2.85 -5.54
C ARG A 690 -19.56 3.56 -5.66
N ALA A 691 -18.45 2.80 -5.64
CA ALA A 691 -17.11 3.34 -5.85
C ALA A 691 -16.96 3.94 -7.26
N ILE A 692 -17.38 3.21 -8.30
CA ILE A 692 -17.33 3.70 -9.70
C ILE A 692 -18.15 4.97 -9.85
N GLY A 693 -19.40 5.00 -9.36
CA GLY A 693 -20.30 6.14 -9.52
C GLY A 693 -19.73 7.45 -8.98
N SER A 694 -19.07 7.42 -7.81
CA SER A 694 -18.44 8.61 -7.23
C SER A 694 -17.20 9.06 -8.03
N VAL A 695 -16.38 8.13 -8.51
CA VAL A 695 -15.18 8.44 -9.30
C VAL A 695 -15.53 8.98 -10.69
N VAL A 696 -16.54 8.39 -11.36
CA VAL A 696 -17.07 8.89 -12.65
C VAL A 696 -17.65 10.30 -12.48
N LEU A 697 -18.38 10.57 -11.40
CA LEU A 697 -18.89 11.91 -11.09
C LEU A 697 -17.73 12.92 -10.90
N VAL A 698 -16.67 12.56 -10.17
CA VAL A 698 -15.49 13.42 -10.00
C VAL A 698 -14.79 13.70 -11.34
N VAL A 699 -14.67 12.71 -12.22
CA VAL A 699 -14.13 12.91 -13.58
C VAL A 699 -15.01 13.87 -14.39
N ILE A 700 -16.33 13.65 -14.42
CA ILE A 700 -17.30 14.53 -15.11
C ILE A 700 -17.21 15.97 -14.61
N ILE A 701 -17.13 16.18 -13.29
CA ILE A 701 -16.98 17.51 -12.67
C ILE A 701 -15.68 18.20 -13.14
N ASN A 702 -14.56 17.48 -13.20
CA ASN A 702 -13.28 18.04 -13.66
C ASN A 702 -13.33 18.42 -15.15
N TRP A 703 -13.98 17.62 -16.01
CA TRP A 703 -14.17 17.94 -17.42
C TRP A 703 -15.16 19.11 -17.65
N ALA A 704 -16.24 19.18 -16.87
CA ALA A 704 -17.17 20.31 -16.90
C ALA A 704 -16.48 21.62 -16.47
N PHE A 705 -15.67 21.57 -15.41
CA PHE A 705 -14.89 22.72 -14.91
C PHE A 705 -13.85 23.18 -15.94
N LEU A 706 -13.18 22.26 -16.63
CA LEU A 706 -12.30 22.56 -17.78
C LEU A 706 -13.08 23.23 -18.93
N GLY A 707 -14.28 22.76 -19.26
CA GLY A 707 -15.14 23.35 -20.30
C GLY A 707 -15.58 24.78 -19.98
N VAL A 708 -16.03 25.04 -18.75
CA VAL A 708 -16.38 26.39 -18.26
C VAL A 708 -15.16 27.32 -18.30
N ALA A 709 -14.00 26.84 -17.85
CA ALA A 709 -12.75 27.59 -17.94
C ALA A 709 -12.33 27.90 -19.38
N TRP A 710 -12.51 26.95 -20.31
CA TRP A 710 -12.20 27.14 -21.73
C TRP A 710 -13.08 28.20 -22.38
N GLY A 711 -14.40 28.16 -22.13
CA GLY A 711 -15.33 29.19 -22.62
C GLY A 711 -14.98 30.57 -22.07
N ARG A 712 -14.70 30.67 -20.77
CA ARG A 712 -14.31 31.94 -20.11
C ARG A 712 -12.94 32.45 -20.56
N TYR A 713 -12.02 31.55 -20.92
CA TYR A 713 -10.71 31.84 -21.51
C TYR A 713 -10.81 32.36 -22.94
N LYS A 714 -11.64 31.75 -23.80
CA LYS A 714 -11.93 32.24 -25.15
C LYS A 714 -12.55 33.63 -25.13
N ALA A 715 -13.62 33.84 -24.36
CA ALA A 715 -14.26 35.15 -24.20
C ALA A 715 -13.29 36.19 -23.59
N GLY A 716 -12.52 35.77 -22.58
CA GLY A 716 -11.54 36.61 -21.89
C GLY A 716 -10.40 37.10 -22.77
N ILE A 717 -9.87 36.27 -23.67
CA ILE A 717 -8.87 36.66 -24.68
C ILE A 717 -9.44 37.66 -25.68
N ALA A 718 -10.68 37.43 -26.13
CA ALA A 718 -11.36 38.23 -27.14
C ALA A 718 -11.87 39.60 -26.62
N GLY A 719 -11.70 39.91 -25.32
CA GLY A 719 -12.25 41.13 -24.71
C GLY A 719 -13.77 41.14 -24.53
N ILE A 720 -14.46 40.05 -24.91
CA ILE A 720 -15.93 39.93 -24.84
C ILE A 720 -16.34 39.75 -23.38
N GLY A 721 -16.65 40.88 -22.72
CA GLY A 721 -17.10 40.88 -21.33
C GLY A 721 -17.19 42.22 -20.61
N LYS A 722 -16.92 43.37 -21.24
CA LYS A 722 -17.01 44.69 -20.55
C LYS A 722 -17.51 45.90 -21.35
N HIS A 723 -18.18 45.68 -22.48
CA HIS A 723 -18.86 46.77 -23.22
C HIS A 723 -20.21 47.23 -22.62
N MET A 724 -20.67 46.63 -21.51
CA MET A 724 -21.95 46.97 -20.86
C MET A 724 -21.85 47.96 -19.69
N GLU A 725 -20.66 48.49 -19.37
CA GLU A 725 -20.46 49.39 -18.21
C GLU A 725 -19.94 50.80 -18.55
N SER A 726 -19.77 51.16 -19.83
CA SER A 726 -19.27 52.49 -20.24
C SER A 726 -20.32 53.44 -20.82
N THR A 727 -21.61 53.09 -20.75
CA THR A 727 -22.73 53.92 -21.25
C THR A 727 -23.59 54.45 -20.09
N ALA A 728 -22.94 54.99 -19.06
CA ALA A 728 -23.60 55.53 -17.86
C ALA A 728 -22.83 56.68 -17.19
N SER A 729 -22.15 57.53 -17.98
CA SER A 729 -21.61 58.81 -17.51
C SER A 729 -21.46 59.77 -18.69
N THR A 730 -22.45 60.63 -18.88
CA THR A 730 -22.44 61.73 -19.87
C THR A 730 -22.69 63.03 -19.10
N ALA A 731 -21.97 64.09 -19.47
CA ALA A 731 -21.73 65.29 -18.65
C ALA A 731 -20.92 65.02 -17.36
N THR A 732 -20.06 65.94 -16.92
CA THR A 732 -19.85 67.33 -17.36
C THR A 732 -18.62 67.55 -18.25
N VAL A 733 -18.59 68.70 -18.94
CA VAL A 733 -17.40 69.26 -19.61
C VAL A 733 -16.95 70.47 -18.80
N GLU A 734 -15.67 70.52 -18.42
CA GLU A 734 -15.00 71.73 -18.00
C GLU A 734 -13.75 71.95 -18.86
N ALA A 735 -13.48 73.20 -19.22
CA ALA A 735 -12.40 73.60 -20.12
C ALA A 735 -11.13 73.97 -19.33
N PRO A 736 -9.92 73.85 -19.92
CA PRO A 736 -8.70 74.26 -19.25
C PRO A 736 -8.63 75.77 -19.10
N VAL A 737 -8.37 76.24 -17.88
CA VAL A 737 -8.03 77.65 -17.62
C VAL A 737 -6.55 77.85 -17.90
N THR A 738 -6.23 78.88 -18.69
CA THR A 738 -4.88 79.39 -18.90
C THR A 738 -4.48 80.33 -17.77
N ASP A 739 -3.24 80.25 -17.30
CA ASP A 739 -2.56 81.37 -16.63
C ASP A 739 -1.12 81.49 -17.13
N LEU A 740 -0.62 82.73 -17.17
CA LEU A 740 0.67 83.13 -17.74
C LEU A 740 1.56 83.73 -16.65
N VAL A 741 2.84 83.32 -16.60
CA VAL A 741 3.91 84.06 -15.89
C VAL A 741 5.22 83.90 -16.67
N GLU A 742 5.85 85.04 -17.00
CA GLU A 742 7.20 85.17 -17.59
C GLU A 742 8.26 85.04 -16.44
N ASP A 743 9.57 84.82 -16.63
CA ASP A 743 10.47 85.50 -17.56
C ASP A 743 11.92 84.91 -17.57
N SER A 744 12.65 85.24 -18.64
CA SER A 744 14.11 85.42 -18.87
C SER A 744 15.24 84.45 -18.44
N SER A 745 16.27 84.47 -19.31
CA SER A 745 17.69 84.05 -19.18
C SER A 745 18.04 82.55 -19.29
N THR A 746 19.04 82.12 -20.08
CA THR A 746 19.83 82.78 -21.16
C THR A 746 20.51 81.71 -22.05
N VAL A 747 20.65 81.99 -23.37
CA VAL A 747 21.85 81.86 -24.25
C VAL A 747 22.84 80.69 -23.96
N GLU A 748 23.26 79.83 -24.90
CA GLU A 748 23.79 80.12 -26.26
C GLU A 748 23.57 78.99 -27.30
N ASP A 749 24.03 79.20 -28.54
CA ASP A 749 23.80 78.39 -29.76
C ASP A 749 25.11 77.85 -30.38
N SER A 750 25.05 76.76 -31.16
CA SER A 750 26.00 76.41 -32.24
C SER A 750 25.67 75.07 -32.93
N SER A 751 26.12 74.91 -34.19
CA SER A 751 25.72 73.82 -35.10
C SER A 751 26.87 73.29 -35.99
N THR A 752 26.77 72.02 -36.40
CA THR A 752 27.38 71.31 -37.56
C THR A 752 26.84 69.87 -37.52
N VAL A 753 26.31 69.19 -38.55
CA VAL A 753 26.42 69.22 -40.04
C VAL A 753 27.66 68.51 -40.60
N GLU A 754 27.42 67.26 -41.04
CA GLU A 754 28.08 66.40 -42.07
C GLU A 754 27.30 65.05 -41.97
N ASP A 755 26.66 64.43 -42.98
CA ASP A 755 26.93 64.19 -44.41
C ASP A 755 28.29 63.50 -44.67
N SER A 756 28.40 62.37 -45.38
CA SER A 756 27.43 61.42 -45.96
C SER A 756 28.10 60.00 -46.08
N ASP A 757 27.69 58.93 -46.79
CA ASP A 757 26.66 58.69 -47.84
C ASP A 757 26.34 57.17 -48.00
N ASP A 758 25.57 56.78 -49.03
CA ASP A 758 25.57 55.55 -49.89
C ASP A 758 26.16 54.18 -49.43
N ALA A 759 25.77 52.99 -49.95
CA ALA A 759 24.67 52.50 -50.81
C ALA A 759 24.72 50.94 -50.74
N ALA A 760 23.63 50.19 -50.51
CA ALA A 760 22.63 49.68 -51.48
C ALA A 760 23.09 48.50 -52.38
N GLU A 761 22.09 47.76 -52.91
CA GLU A 761 22.20 46.51 -53.71
C GLU A 761 22.71 45.24 -52.99
N SER A 762 22.21 44.03 -53.27
CA SER A 762 20.99 43.64 -54.03
C SER A 762 20.37 42.36 -53.45
N ALA A 763 19.14 42.06 -53.87
CA ALA A 763 18.43 40.84 -53.48
C ALA A 763 18.69 39.71 -54.48
N GLU A 764 18.70 38.46 -54.01
CA GLU A 764 18.42 37.31 -54.86
C GLU A 764 17.54 36.30 -54.09
N THR A 765 16.60 35.70 -54.80
CA THR A 765 15.62 34.74 -54.27
C THR A 765 15.79 33.42 -55.02
N ASP A 766 15.76 32.29 -54.31
CA ASP A 766 15.27 31.07 -54.94
C ASP A 766 14.54 30.14 -53.97
N ASN A 767 13.88 29.13 -54.55
CA ASN A 767 12.85 28.29 -53.96
C ASN A 767 13.35 26.90 -53.54
N SER A 768 12.44 26.08 -52.98
CA SER A 768 12.40 24.60 -52.98
C SER A 768 13.71 23.80 -53.16
N ASP A 769 14.00 22.78 -52.35
CA ASP A 769 13.14 21.58 -52.33
C ASP A 769 13.28 20.73 -51.04
N SER A 770 13.07 19.41 -51.14
CA SER A 770 12.62 18.50 -50.08
C SER A 770 13.62 17.38 -49.69
N ALA A 771 13.35 16.78 -48.51
CA ALA A 771 13.76 15.45 -48.03
C ALA A 771 15.27 15.11 -47.87
N GLU A 772 15.70 14.91 -46.62
CA GLU A 772 15.69 13.58 -45.96
C GLU A 772 15.46 13.71 -44.44
#